data_AF-A0A2H3FXW3-F1
#
_entry.id   AF-A0A2H3FXW3-F1
#
_cell.length_a   1.000
_cell.length_b   1.000
_cell.length_c   1.000
_cell.angle_alpha   90.00
_cell.angle_beta   90.00
_cell.angle_gamma   90.00
#
_symmetry.space_group_name_H-M   'P 1'
#
loop_
_entity.id
_entity.type
_entity.pdbx_description
1 polymer ?
#
loop_
_entity_poly.entity_id
_entity_poly.type
_entity_poly.pdbx_seq_one_letter_code
_entity_poly.pdbx_strand_id
1 'polypeptide(L)'
;MDNSCEIPQGKEISSGQVNDDLPTVEALKVADGIEVLDGKGEKHTFKSIYSGPELPRRVLVVFVRHFFCCSCVSYTSFLAKNATPEKLNEINTEIVIIGHGDPRTVDMYRIDTGCEFPIYTDPSEELYKTLGMIQTWEEGPPIMEFIAAGASWALGKAPSPQKILGRLGLASLVAQNSWPELSSKLSPEASIVLPNDSSFGGLVSRWRDWHGPQPGAVVRTFSESDVQETIRYANEHGIPFLARSGGHGATEALQLAKDVIVVDLRDQNDVEVSGDGKSARIGGGASVKKVVNELWTAGKQTVTGICECVGVSAPILGGGHGWLQGQYGLASDQVISARVVLPNGEAVTASEESNPDLFWVLRGAGHNFGIVTEWKYRIYDINNPKWSYEIFIFLGDKLEDVLELTNKMMKTQPPHLTHWIYIVNIPEIDPNKPIIWYAVISDGPAQEARDYAKPLHDLGPINVDAGEASMPELAAITLMGDDTVGCAKGFTGLRYPIGLKTYDLLAVRKVFNEIADMSKRVPEFAGSFFLLEGYSTHGVKAIDAKKSAFPHRDDEILVTPYILYKPNATLDGLAQEHGEKLRRHLLEASGDPEHLRAYVNYAHGFESLEEMYGHEPWRIEKLKTLKKKWDSENRMRFYAPIV
;
A
#
# COMPACT_ATOMS: atom_id res chain seq x y z
N MET A 1 -0.34 14.61 -29.23
CA MET A 1 -1.64 14.16 -29.72
C MET A 1 -2.64 14.52 -28.65
N ASP A 2 -3.74 15.18 -29.00
CA ASP A 2 -4.74 15.69 -28.06
C ASP A 2 -5.19 14.62 -27.05
N ASN A 3 -5.23 14.98 -25.77
CA ASN A 3 -5.77 14.17 -24.69
C ASN A 3 -7.31 14.14 -24.77
N SER A 4 -7.88 13.28 -25.61
CA SER A 4 -9.32 13.03 -25.62
C SER A 4 -9.67 11.90 -24.62
N CYS A 5 -9.67 12.23 -23.33
CA CYS A 5 -10.33 11.46 -22.28
C CYS A 5 -11.32 12.34 -21.48
N GLU A 6 -11.91 13.34 -22.14
CA GLU A 6 -13.10 14.01 -21.62
C GLU A 6 -14.35 13.18 -21.95
N ILE A 7 -15.22 13.03 -20.95
CA ILE A 7 -16.56 12.47 -21.09
C ILE A 7 -17.35 13.39 -22.03
N PRO A 8 -17.90 12.91 -23.15
CA PRO A 8 -18.77 13.74 -23.98
C PRO A 8 -20.00 14.12 -23.16
N GLN A 9 -20.11 15.41 -22.78
CA GLN A 9 -21.33 15.92 -22.15
C GLN A 9 -22.50 15.81 -23.15
N GLY A 10 -23.55 15.07 -22.79
CA GLY A 10 -24.84 15.13 -23.49
C GLY A 10 -25.46 13.84 -24.04
N LYS A 11 -25.01 12.63 -23.66
CA LYS A 11 -25.78 11.39 -23.89
C LYS A 11 -26.07 10.67 -22.58
N GLU A 12 -27.20 11.01 -21.94
CA GLU A 12 -27.85 10.09 -21.01
C GLU A 12 -28.27 8.85 -21.82
N ILE A 13 -27.55 7.74 -21.65
CA ILE A 13 -28.02 6.43 -22.09
C ILE A 13 -28.76 5.86 -20.88
N SER A 14 -30.06 5.64 -21.04
CA SER A 14 -30.94 5.12 -19.98
C SER A 14 -30.34 3.87 -19.32
N SER A 15 -30.41 3.81 -18.00
CA SER A 15 -30.07 2.67 -17.15
C SER A 15 -30.79 1.38 -17.57
N GLY A 16 -30.25 0.66 -18.55
CA GLY A 16 -30.57 -0.74 -18.76
C GLY A 16 -29.85 -1.58 -17.71
N GLN A 17 -30.52 -2.60 -17.16
CA GLN A 17 -29.87 -3.57 -16.27
C GLN A 17 -28.75 -4.28 -17.04
N VAL A 18 -27.51 -4.10 -16.60
CA VAL A 18 -26.37 -4.94 -17.02
C VAL A 18 -26.58 -6.33 -16.42
N ASN A 19 -26.34 -7.39 -17.18
CA ASN A 19 -26.39 -8.78 -16.74
C ASN A 19 -25.27 -9.58 -17.44
N ASP A 20 -24.95 -10.75 -16.88
CA ASP A 20 -23.97 -11.69 -17.44
C ASP A 20 -24.64 -12.80 -18.28
N ASP A 21 -25.86 -12.56 -18.78
CA ASP A 21 -26.58 -13.55 -19.56
C ASP A 21 -25.93 -13.70 -20.95
N LEU A 22 -25.77 -14.95 -21.39
CA LEU A 22 -25.21 -15.23 -22.71
C LEU A 22 -26.18 -14.80 -23.82
N PRO A 23 -25.68 -14.32 -24.98
CA PRO A 23 -26.52 -13.98 -26.13
C PRO A 23 -27.37 -15.17 -26.58
N THR A 24 -28.62 -14.90 -26.97
CA THR A 24 -29.52 -15.94 -27.49
C THR A 24 -29.02 -16.50 -28.82
N VAL A 25 -29.42 -17.73 -29.15
CA VAL A 25 -29.07 -18.36 -30.44
C VAL A 25 -29.58 -17.54 -31.62
N GLU A 26 -30.74 -16.90 -31.47
CA GLU A 26 -31.31 -15.97 -32.45
C GLU A 26 -30.46 -14.71 -32.59
N ALA A 27 -30.00 -14.11 -31.48
CA ALA A 27 -29.10 -12.96 -31.50
C ALA A 27 -27.77 -13.29 -32.19
N LEU A 28 -27.18 -14.45 -31.92
CA LEU A 28 -25.96 -14.91 -32.57
C LEU A 28 -26.15 -15.12 -34.09
N LYS A 29 -27.30 -15.65 -34.53
CA LYS A 29 -27.61 -15.80 -35.97
C LYS A 29 -27.79 -14.46 -36.68
N VAL A 30 -28.30 -13.44 -35.99
CA VAL A 30 -28.38 -12.08 -36.54
C VAL A 30 -26.99 -11.46 -36.58
N ALA A 31 -26.22 -11.61 -35.49
CA ALA A 31 -24.86 -11.11 -35.37
C ALA A 31 -23.95 -11.62 -36.50
N ASP A 32 -24.10 -12.87 -36.93
CA ASP A 32 -23.34 -13.48 -38.05
C ASP A 32 -23.29 -12.61 -39.31
N GLY A 33 -24.36 -11.87 -39.60
CA GLY A 33 -24.49 -11.04 -40.80
C GLY A 33 -23.97 -9.61 -40.64
N ILE A 34 -23.61 -9.18 -39.43
CA ILE A 34 -23.17 -7.81 -39.15
C ILE A 34 -21.73 -7.63 -39.63
N GLU A 35 -21.47 -6.52 -40.31
CA GLU A 35 -20.13 -6.20 -40.82
C GLU A 35 -19.31 -5.44 -39.77
N VAL A 36 -18.05 -5.82 -39.62
CA VAL A 36 -17.02 -5.08 -38.90
C VAL A 36 -15.86 -4.76 -39.84
N LEU A 37 -15.07 -3.75 -39.47
CA LEU A 37 -13.99 -3.21 -40.29
C LEU A 37 -12.63 -3.54 -39.70
N ASP A 38 -11.66 -3.94 -40.53
CA ASP A 38 -10.26 -4.02 -40.07
C ASP A 38 -9.56 -2.65 -40.09
N GLY A 39 -8.29 -2.59 -39.67
CA GLY A 39 -7.51 -1.35 -39.64
C GLY A 39 -7.31 -0.67 -41.01
N LYS A 40 -7.58 -1.36 -42.12
CA LYS A 40 -7.55 -0.81 -43.48
C LYS A 40 -8.93 -0.37 -43.97
N GLY A 41 -9.98 -0.62 -43.20
CA GLY A 41 -11.37 -0.32 -43.54
C GLY A 41 -12.03 -1.37 -44.43
N GLU A 42 -11.44 -2.57 -44.58
CA GLU A 42 -12.07 -3.67 -45.31
C GLU A 42 -13.19 -4.29 -44.46
N LYS A 43 -14.27 -4.70 -45.13
CA LYS A 43 -15.48 -5.22 -44.49
C LYS A 43 -15.41 -6.73 -44.32
N HIS A 44 -15.68 -7.19 -43.12
CA HIS A 44 -15.72 -8.60 -42.74
C HIS A 44 -17.03 -8.87 -42.00
N THR A 45 -17.75 -9.93 -42.36
CA THR A 45 -18.93 -10.32 -41.56
C THR A 45 -18.47 -10.91 -40.23
N PHE A 46 -19.23 -10.72 -39.16
CA PHE A 46 -18.88 -11.26 -37.84
C PHE A 46 -18.64 -12.77 -37.91
N LYS A 47 -19.45 -13.49 -38.70
CA LYS A 47 -19.25 -14.92 -38.95
C LYS A 47 -17.89 -15.26 -39.53
N SER A 48 -17.40 -14.44 -40.48
CA SER A 48 -16.12 -14.69 -41.15
C SER A 48 -14.91 -14.57 -40.21
N ILE A 49 -15.08 -13.93 -39.05
CA ILE A 49 -14.02 -13.76 -38.04
C ILE A 49 -13.77 -15.02 -37.24
N TYR A 50 -14.81 -15.81 -36.96
CA TYR A 50 -14.71 -16.96 -36.07
C TYR A 50 -15.08 -18.30 -36.75
N SER A 51 -15.55 -18.26 -38.00
CA SER A 51 -15.96 -19.43 -38.78
C SER A 51 -15.55 -19.31 -40.24
N GLY A 52 -14.55 -20.09 -40.66
CA GLY A 52 -14.03 -20.12 -42.03
C GLY A 52 -13.06 -21.29 -42.25
N PRO A 53 -12.82 -21.70 -43.51
CA PRO A 53 -11.95 -22.84 -43.81
C PRO A 53 -10.47 -22.60 -43.50
N GLU A 54 -10.05 -21.34 -43.35
CA GLU A 54 -8.69 -20.92 -43.04
C GLU A 54 -8.47 -20.60 -41.56
N LEU A 55 -9.52 -20.66 -40.73
CA LEU A 55 -9.45 -20.33 -39.31
C LEU A 55 -9.08 -21.56 -38.46
N PRO A 56 -8.42 -21.34 -37.30
CA PRO A 56 -8.08 -22.42 -36.39
C PRO A 56 -9.33 -23.05 -35.76
N ARG A 57 -9.14 -24.18 -35.09
CA ARG A 57 -10.25 -24.98 -34.54
C ARG A 57 -11.08 -24.24 -33.48
N ARG A 58 -10.51 -23.20 -32.85
CA ARG A 58 -11.19 -22.35 -31.87
C ARG A 58 -10.82 -20.89 -32.10
N VAL A 59 -11.80 -20.00 -32.00
CA VAL A 59 -11.57 -18.54 -32.04
C VAL A 59 -12.22 -17.94 -30.80
N LEU A 60 -11.43 -17.19 -30.03
CA LEU A 60 -11.88 -16.41 -28.89
C LEU A 60 -12.03 -14.95 -29.33
N VAL A 61 -13.27 -14.50 -29.48
CA VAL A 61 -13.55 -13.10 -29.79
C VAL A 61 -13.70 -12.32 -28.50
N VAL A 62 -12.87 -11.29 -28.34
CA VAL A 62 -12.82 -10.41 -27.17
C VAL A 62 -13.36 -9.05 -27.58
N PHE A 63 -14.46 -8.64 -26.94
CA PHE A 63 -15.05 -7.31 -27.14
C PHE A 63 -14.44 -6.32 -26.13
N VAL A 64 -13.95 -5.20 -26.64
CA VAL A 64 -13.45 -4.10 -25.81
C VAL A 64 -14.32 -2.86 -25.99
N ARG A 65 -14.62 -2.18 -24.88
CA ARG A 65 -15.53 -1.04 -24.85
C ARG A 65 -15.14 0.07 -25.83
N HIS A 66 -13.86 0.44 -25.85
CA HIS A 66 -13.31 1.49 -26.71
C HIS A 66 -11.79 1.38 -26.77
N PHE A 67 -11.18 1.62 -27.93
CA PHE A 67 -9.73 1.48 -28.11
C PHE A 67 -8.90 2.42 -27.22
N PHE A 68 -9.41 3.58 -26.79
CA PHE A 68 -8.63 4.46 -25.88
C PHE A 68 -9.16 4.48 -24.45
N CYS A 69 -9.95 3.49 -24.06
CA CYS A 69 -10.32 3.28 -22.66
C CYS A 69 -9.13 2.71 -21.88
N CYS A 70 -8.74 3.33 -20.76
CA CYS A 70 -7.59 2.91 -19.96
C CYS A 70 -7.66 1.44 -19.50
N SER A 71 -8.85 0.96 -19.12
CA SER A 71 -9.06 -0.44 -18.73
C SER A 71 -8.96 -1.39 -19.92
N CYS A 72 -9.47 -1.00 -21.09
CA CYS A 72 -9.35 -1.80 -22.31
C CYS A 72 -7.92 -1.88 -22.81
N VAL A 73 -7.19 -0.76 -22.83
CA VAL A 73 -5.76 -0.71 -23.15
C VAL A 73 -4.98 -1.62 -22.20
N SER A 74 -5.23 -1.52 -20.90
CA SER A 74 -4.56 -2.36 -19.90
C SER A 74 -4.88 -3.85 -20.07
N TYR A 75 -6.15 -4.19 -20.32
CA TYR A 75 -6.58 -5.57 -20.53
C TYR A 75 -6.03 -6.17 -21.82
N THR A 76 -6.09 -5.44 -22.95
CA THR A 76 -5.51 -5.90 -24.21
C THR A 76 -3.99 -5.99 -24.13
N SER A 77 -3.31 -5.07 -23.44
CA SER A 77 -1.85 -5.17 -23.20
C SER A 77 -1.48 -6.39 -22.38
N PHE A 78 -2.28 -6.69 -21.34
CA PHE A 78 -2.13 -7.90 -20.56
C PHE A 78 -2.35 -9.15 -21.43
N LEU A 79 -3.41 -9.18 -22.24
CA LEU A 79 -3.73 -10.31 -23.11
C LEU A 79 -2.63 -10.54 -24.16
N ALA A 80 -2.17 -9.48 -24.82
CA ALA A 80 -1.08 -9.51 -25.80
C ALA A 80 0.22 -10.07 -25.20
N LYS A 81 0.56 -9.62 -23.98
CA LYS A 81 1.76 -10.08 -23.27
C LYS A 81 1.68 -11.54 -22.85
N ASN A 82 0.49 -12.04 -22.52
CA ASN A 82 0.34 -13.34 -21.87
C ASN A 82 -0.11 -14.46 -22.83
N ALA A 83 -0.88 -14.15 -23.87
CA ALA A 83 -1.40 -15.07 -24.89
C ALA A 83 -0.59 -14.97 -26.19
N THR A 84 0.70 -15.29 -26.14
CA THR A 84 1.59 -15.18 -27.31
C THR A 84 1.16 -16.11 -28.45
N PRO A 85 1.50 -15.80 -29.72
CA PRO A 85 1.16 -16.64 -30.87
C PRO A 85 1.59 -18.10 -30.71
N GLU A 86 2.71 -18.36 -30.04
CA GLU A 86 3.17 -19.72 -29.75
C GLU A 86 2.18 -20.49 -28.86
N LYS A 87 1.76 -19.88 -27.74
CA LYS A 87 0.80 -20.49 -26.80
C LYS A 87 -0.56 -20.73 -27.44
N LEU A 88 -0.99 -19.80 -28.29
CA LEU A 88 -2.26 -19.87 -29.02
C LEU A 88 -2.26 -20.97 -30.09
N ASN A 89 -1.15 -21.10 -30.82
CA ASN A 89 -0.95 -22.18 -31.80
C ASN A 89 -0.92 -23.57 -31.14
N GLU A 90 -0.29 -23.72 -29.97
CA GLU A 90 -0.24 -24.99 -29.22
C GLU A 90 -1.64 -25.53 -28.90
N ILE A 91 -2.58 -24.63 -28.61
CA ILE A 91 -3.97 -24.99 -28.32
C ILE A 91 -4.91 -24.79 -29.53
N ASN A 92 -4.35 -24.54 -30.72
CA ASN A 92 -5.08 -24.30 -31.98
C ASN A 92 -6.24 -23.30 -31.78
N THR A 93 -5.92 -22.17 -31.15
CA THR A 93 -6.88 -21.10 -30.81
C THR A 93 -6.35 -19.77 -31.32
N GLU A 94 -7.21 -18.94 -31.90
CA GLU A 94 -6.88 -17.55 -32.24
C GLU A 94 -7.69 -16.60 -31.37
N ILE A 95 -7.06 -15.50 -30.97
CA ILE A 95 -7.75 -14.42 -30.27
C ILE A 95 -8.01 -13.33 -31.29
N VAL A 96 -9.22 -12.78 -31.28
CA VAL A 96 -9.57 -11.61 -32.09
C VAL A 96 -10.11 -10.53 -31.16
N ILE A 97 -9.62 -9.30 -31.33
CA ILE A 97 -10.15 -8.14 -30.61
C ILE A 97 -11.16 -7.42 -31.50
N ILE A 98 -12.36 -7.17 -30.97
CA ILE A 98 -13.32 -6.27 -31.59
C ILE A 98 -13.53 -5.10 -30.65
N GLY A 99 -13.32 -3.87 -31.14
CA GLY A 99 -13.59 -2.64 -30.39
C GLY A 99 -14.62 -1.75 -31.08
N HIS A 100 -15.04 -0.69 -30.41
CA HIS A 100 -15.80 0.39 -31.03
C HIS A 100 -14.85 1.58 -31.31
N GLY A 101 -14.91 2.15 -32.51
CA GLY A 101 -14.06 3.26 -32.93
C GLY A 101 -13.90 3.40 -34.44
N ASP A 102 -13.11 4.37 -34.87
CA ASP A 102 -12.78 4.55 -36.29
C ASP A 102 -11.70 3.54 -36.72
N PRO A 103 -11.82 2.86 -37.87
CA PRO A 103 -10.82 1.90 -38.35
C PRO A 103 -9.37 2.41 -38.34
N ARG A 104 -9.17 3.71 -38.57
CA ARG A 104 -7.85 4.36 -38.58
C ARG A 104 -7.15 4.34 -37.23
N THR A 105 -7.88 4.05 -36.15
CA THR A 105 -7.34 4.01 -34.78
C THR A 105 -6.79 2.63 -34.39
N VAL A 106 -7.06 1.59 -35.19
CA VAL A 106 -6.63 0.21 -34.92
C VAL A 106 -5.11 0.10 -34.84
N ASP A 107 -4.37 0.74 -35.75
CA ASP A 107 -2.90 0.68 -35.75
C ASP A 107 -2.29 1.39 -34.55
N MET A 108 -2.89 2.51 -34.11
CA MET A 108 -2.47 3.20 -32.89
C MET A 108 -2.72 2.32 -31.66
N TYR A 109 -3.92 1.73 -31.56
CA TYR A 109 -4.25 0.82 -30.48
C TYR A 109 -3.33 -0.40 -30.43
N ARG A 110 -2.92 -0.91 -31.61
CA ARG A 110 -1.95 -1.99 -31.73
C ARG A 110 -0.60 -1.61 -31.12
N ILE A 111 -0.11 -0.42 -31.43
CA ILE A 111 1.17 0.10 -30.92
C ILE A 111 1.09 0.29 -29.39
N ASP A 112 0.02 0.92 -28.91
CA ASP A 112 -0.14 1.24 -27.48
C ASP A 112 -0.28 0.01 -26.60
N THR A 113 -0.87 -1.07 -27.15
CA THR A 113 -1.10 -2.32 -26.40
C THR A 113 -0.07 -3.40 -26.66
N GLY A 114 0.75 -3.27 -27.71
CA GLY A 114 1.62 -4.35 -28.19
C GLY A 114 0.84 -5.59 -28.68
N CYS A 115 -0.43 -5.44 -29.04
CA CYS A 115 -1.30 -6.54 -29.43
C CYS A 115 -0.99 -7.03 -30.86
N GLU A 116 -0.62 -8.30 -31.01
CA GLU A 116 -0.36 -8.87 -32.35
C GLU A 116 -1.58 -9.59 -32.94
N PHE A 117 -2.69 -9.66 -32.20
CA PHE A 117 -3.93 -10.29 -32.64
C PHE A 117 -4.62 -9.49 -33.77
N PRO A 118 -5.47 -10.13 -34.59
CA PRO A 118 -6.40 -9.42 -35.44
C PRO A 118 -7.28 -8.48 -34.61
N ILE A 119 -7.40 -7.23 -35.06
CA ILE A 119 -8.22 -6.20 -34.42
C ILE A 119 -9.19 -5.66 -35.46
N TYR A 120 -10.47 -5.76 -35.14
CA TYR A 120 -11.57 -5.21 -35.93
C TYR A 120 -12.30 -4.15 -35.12
N THR A 121 -13.06 -3.32 -35.81
CA THR A 121 -13.93 -2.35 -35.19
C THR A 121 -15.33 -2.40 -35.76
N ASP A 122 -16.32 -2.24 -34.90
CA ASP A 122 -17.73 -2.04 -35.26
C ASP A 122 -18.09 -0.57 -34.99
N PRO A 123 -17.99 0.34 -35.98
CA PRO A 123 -18.31 1.76 -35.76
C PRO A 123 -19.81 2.05 -35.62
N SER A 124 -20.70 1.12 -36.00
CA SER A 124 -22.16 1.32 -35.88
C SER A 124 -22.70 0.86 -34.51
N GLU A 125 -21.88 0.13 -33.75
CA GLU A 125 -22.23 -0.56 -32.50
C GLU A 125 -23.38 -1.57 -32.69
N GLU A 126 -23.70 -1.94 -33.91
CA GLU A 126 -24.82 -2.82 -34.23
C GLU A 126 -24.55 -4.25 -33.71
N LEU A 127 -23.30 -4.68 -33.75
CA LEU A 127 -22.87 -5.97 -33.21
C LEU A 127 -22.99 -5.98 -31.68
N TYR A 128 -22.55 -4.92 -31.02
CA TYR A 128 -22.66 -4.77 -29.56
C TYR A 128 -24.13 -4.80 -29.11
N LYS A 129 -24.99 -4.02 -29.78
CA LYS A 129 -26.43 -3.96 -29.48
C LYS A 129 -27.12 -5.30 -29.73
N THR A 130 -26.80 -5.97 -30.82
CA THR A 130 -27.39 -7.27 -31.18
C THR A 130 -27.02 -8.35 -30.17
N LEU A 131 -25.80 -8.33 -29.64
CA LEU A 131 -25.33 -9.26 -28.62
C LEU A 131 -25.75 -8.86 -27.19
N GLY A 132 -26.54 -7.79 -27.02
CA GLY A 132 -27.00 -7.33 -25.71
C GLY A 132 -25.91 -6.67 -24.85
N MET A 133 -24.78 -6.28 -25.45
CA MET A 133 -23.70 -5.61 -24.75
C MET A 133 -24.03 -4.12 -24.58
N ILE A 134 -24.45 -3.74 -23.38
CA ILE A 134 -24.77 -2.35 -23.01
C ILE A 134 -23.55 -1.71 -22.35
N GLN A 135 -23.20 -0.49 -22.75
CA GLN A 135 -22.12 0.27 -22.11
C GLN A 135 -22.65 0.97 -20.86
N THR A 136 -22.06 0.68 -19.70
CA THR A 136 -22.25 1.43 -18.46
C THR A 136 -20.99 2.20 -18.11
N TRP A 137 -21.13 3.25 -17.29
CA TRP A 137 -20.02 3.96 -16.66
C TRP A 137 -19.66 3.37 -15.29
N GLU A 138 -20.42 2.37 -14.83
CA GLU A 138 -20.14 1.61 -13.62
C GLU A 138 -18.95 0.65 -13.84
N GLU A 139 -18.05 0.55 -12.87
CA GLU A 139 -16.90 -0.36 -12.93
C GLU A 139 -17.37 -1.82 -12.71
N GLY A 140 -16.96 -2.73 -13.61
CA GLY A 140 -17.18 -4.17 -13.44
C GLY A 140 -16.22 -4.82 -12.43
N PRO A 141 -16.48 -6.06 -11.99
CA PRO A 141 -15.67 -6.74 -10.98
C PRO A 141 -14.21 -6.96 -11.42
N PRO A 142 -13.25 -7.07 -10.47
CA PRO A 142 -11.83 -7.16 -10.78
C PRO A 142 -11.43 -8.45 -11.50
N ILE A 143 -10.51 -8.31 -12.47
CA ILE A 143 -9.95 -9.29 -13.44
C ILE A 143 -9.46 -10.65 -12.87
N MET A 144 -9.37 -10.81 -11.55
CA MET A 144 -8.70 -11.94 -10.90
C MET A 144 -9.44 -13.29 -10.97
N GLU A 145 -10.76 -13.33 -11.18
CA GLU A 145 -11.52 -14.58 -11.10
C GLU A 145 -11.43 -15.48 -12.35
N PHE A 146 -11.10 -14.95 -13.53
CA PHE A 146 -10.99 -15.78 -14.76
C PHE A 146 -9.63 -16.47 -14.93
N ILE A 147 -8.61 -16.10 -14.15
CA ILE A 147 -7.21 -16.52 -14.35
C ILE A 147 -6.90 -17.91 -13.74
N ALA A 148 -7.75 -18.42 -12.84
CA ALA A 148 -7.47 -19.62 -12.05
C ALA A 148 -7.48 -20.97 -12.81
N ALA A 149 -7.80 -21.02 -14.11
CA ALA A 149 -8.02 -22.30 -14.80
C ALA A 149 -6.94 -22.75 -15.82
N GLY A 150 -5.91 -21.94 -16.13
CA GLY A 150 -5.14 -22.14 -17.38
C GLY A 150 -3.65 -22.45 -17.29
N ALA A 151 -3.00 -22.35 -16.12
CA ALA A 151 -1.54 -22.32 -16.06
C ALA A 151 -0.94 -23.58 -15.42
N SER A 152 -0.72 -24.63 -16.21
CA SER A 152 0.25 -25.67 -15.87
C SER A 152 0.73 -26.42 -17.12
N TRP A 153 1.69 -25.87 -17.88
CA TRP A 153 2.69 -26.67 -18.62
C TRP A 153 3.86 -25.87 -19.25
N ALA A 154 5.06 -26.11 -18.71
CA ALA A 154 6.36 -26.30 -19.38
C ALA A 154 7.05 -25.25 -20.30
N LEU A 155 7.98 -24.51 -19.66
CA LEU A 155 9.33 -24.03 -20.05
C LEU A 155 10.05 -24.58 -21.32
N GLY A 156 10.86 -23.74 -21.98
CA GLY A 156 12.06 -24.20 -22.74
C GLY A 156 12.85 -23.24 -23.67
N LYS A 157 13.86 -22.54 -23.11
CA LYS A 157 15.22 -22.11 -23.64
C LYS A 157 15.48 -21.53 -25.07
N ALA A 158 16.30 -20.47 -25.09
CA ALA A 158 16.91 -19.68 -26.20
C ALA A 158 18.12 -20.37 -26.93
N PRO A 159 18.84 -19.83 -27.99
CA PRO A 159 19.53 -18.51 -28.04
C PRO A 159 19.79 -17.81 -29.43
N SER A 160 20.37 -16.60 -29.35
CA SER A 160 20.84 -15.63 -30.39
C SER A 160 22.09 -16.05 -31.22
N PRO A 161 22.57 -15.30 -32.26
CA PRO A 161 23.63 -14.29 -32.00
C PRO A 161 23.84 -13.11 -33.02
N GLN A 162 24.06 -11.91 -32.45
CA GLN A 162 25.16 -10.94 -32.67
C GLN A 162 25.55 -10.41 -34.07
N LYS A 163 25.56 -9.07 -34.18
CA LYS A 163 26.68 -8.14 -34.53
C LYS A 163 26.06 -6.80 -35.01
N ILE A 164 26.41 -5.59 -34.54
CA ILE A 164 27.76 -5.01 -34.45
C ILE A 164 27.69 -3.63 -33.73
N LEU A 165 28.66 -3.39 -32.82
CA LEU A 165 29.34 -2.13 -32.42
C LEU A 165 28.51 -0.93 -31.90
N GLY A 166 28.76 -0.30 -30.75
CA GLY A 166 29.98 -0.24 -29.93
C GLY A 166 30.75 1.06 -30.21
N ARG A 167 30.56 2.09 -29.35
CA ARG A 167 31.57 3.07 -28.88
C ARG A 167 30.91 4.20 -28.06
N LEU A 168 31.03 4.11 -26.73
CA LEU A 168 31.45 5.14 -25.76
C LEU A 168 30.86 4.85 -24.37
N GLY A 169 31.72 4.52 -23.39
CA GLY A 169 31.36 4.39 -21.96
C GLY A 169 31.64 3.01 -21.34
N LEU A 170 32.93 2.64 -21.22
CA LEU A 170 33.38 1.40 -20.57
C LEU A 170 33.24 1.49 -19.03
N ALA A 171 32.07 1.13 -18.52
CA ALA A 171 31.86 0.51 -17.20
C ALA A 171 30.51 -0.25 -17.11
N SER A 172 29.86 -0.55 -18.23
CA SER A 172 28.64 -1.37 -18.26
C SER A 172 28.64 -2.21 -19.52
N LEU A 173 29.31 -3.36 -19.48
CA LEU A 173 29.18 -4.40 -20.50
C LEU A 173 29.30 -5.77 -19.82
N VAL A 174 28.13 -6.35 -19.57
CA VAL A 174 27.85 -7.78 -19.47
C VAL A 174 28.77 -8.56 -18.52
N ALA A 175 28.59 -8.34 -17.23
CA ALA A 175 28.54 -9.50 -16.37
C ALA A 175 27.13 -10.08 -16.51
N GLN A 176 27.00 -11.37 -16.84
CA GLN A 176 26.08 -12.16 -16.03
C GLN A 176 26.54 -11.90 -14.60
N ASN A 177 25.95 -10.91 -13.93
CA ASN A 177 26.15 -10.63 -12.52
C ASN A 177 25.50 -11.77 -11.72
N SER A 178 25.77 -13.03 -12.04
CA SER A 178 25.71 -13.99 -10.97
C SER A 178 26.70 -13.44 -9.93
N TRP A 179 26.26 -13.38 -8.67
CA TRP A 179 27.17 -13.19 -7.55
C TRP A 179 27.48 -14.59 -7.05
N PRO A 180 28.24 -15.43 -7.79
CA PRO A 180 28.37 -16.85 -7.48
C PRO A 180 28.97 -17.07 -6.10
N GLU A 181 29.81 -16.15 -5.62
CA GLU A 181 30.30 -16.19 -4.24
C GLU A 181 29.15 -16.06 -3.24
N LEU A 182 28.33 -15.00 -3.30
CA LEU A 182 27.19 -14.84 -2.40
C LEU A 182 26.19 -15.99 -2.59
N SER A 183 25.83 -16.30 -3.83
CA SER A 183 24.89 -17.38 -4.15
C SER A 183 25.31 -18.74 -3.60
N SER A 184 26.61 -19.01 -3.47
CA SER A 184 27.12 -20.27 -2.89
C SER A 184 27.01 -20.34 -1.36
N LYS A 185 26.82 -19.20 -0.70
CA LYS A 185 26.68 -19.08 0.76
C LYS A 185 25.21 -18.99 1.22
N LEU A 186 24.29 -18.71 0.29
CA LEU A 186 22.85 -18.61 0.55
C LEU A 186 22.16 -19.99 0.59
N SER A 187 21.00 -20.07 1.25
CA SER A 187 20.14 -21.24 1.25
C SER A 187 19.59 -21.55 -0.16
N PRO A 188 19.16 -22.80 -0.43
CA PRO A 188 18.59 -23.17 -1.72
C PRO A 188 17.33 -22.38 -2.14
N GLU A 189 16.56 -21.88 -1.17
CA GLU A 189 15.33 -21.12 -1.38
C GLU A 189 15.59 -19.62 -1.60
N ALA A 190 16.72 -19.12 -1.14
CA ALA A 190 17.13 -17.75 -1.33
C ALA A 190 17.50 -17.47 -2.80
N SER A 191 17.34 -16.23 -3.23
CA SER A 191 17.66 -15.84 -4.61
C SER A 191 18.19 -14.42 -4.71
N ILE A 192 19.07 -14.22 -5.69
CA ILE A 192 19.62 -12.90 -6.04
C ILE A 192 18.94 -12.47 -7.34
N VAL A 193 18.19 -11.39 -7.29
CA VAL A 193 17.45 -10.83 -8.41
C VAL A 193 18.07 -9.49 -8.79
N LEU A 194 18.33 -9.32 -10.08
CA LEU A 194 19.03 -8.17 -10.63
C LEU A 194 18.14 -7.36 -11.57
N PRO A 195 18.52 -6.11 -11.90
CA PRO A 195 17.69 -5.23 -12.73
C PRO A 195 17.28 -5.77 -14.11
N ASN A 196 18.03 -6.74 -14.65
CA ASN A 196 17.72 -7.40 -15.92
C ASN A 196 16.74 -8.58 -15.80
N ASP A 197 16.39 -9.00 -14.59
CA ASP A 197 15.39 -10.02 -14.32
C ASP A 197 13.98 -9.43 -14.38
N SER A 198 13.03 -10.13 -15.02
CA SER A 198 11.66 -9.65 -15.21
C SER A 198 10.88 -9.48 -13.90
N SER A 199 11.27 -10.19 -12.83
CA SER A 199 10.66 -10.09 -11.51
C SER A 199 11.15 -8.89 -10.70
N PHE A 200 12.29 -8.29 -11.08
CA PHE A 200 12.93 -7.21 -10.32
C PHE A 200 11.99 -6.03 -10.06
N GLY A 201 11.30 -5.55 -11.10
CA GLY A 201 10.37 -4.42 -10.99
C GLY A 201 9.27 -4.63 -9.94
N GLY A 202 8.71 -5.85 -9.87
CA GLY A 202 7.71 -6.21 -8.85
C GLY A 202 8.31 -6.30 -7.45
N LEU A 203 9.55 -6.80 -7.33
CA LEU A 203 10.25 -6.91 -6.05
C LEU A 203 10.65 -5.55 -5.48
N VAL A 204 10.97 -4.56 -6.33
CA VAL A 204 11.35 -3.20 -5.90
C VAL A 204 10.18 -2.22 -5.86
N SER A 205 9.02 -2.57 -6.41
CA SER A 205 7.78 -1.76 -6.35
C SER A 205 7.47 -1.31 -4.93
N ARG A 206 7.14 -0.03 -4.73
CA ARG A 206 6.86 0.57 -3.42
C ARG A 206 5.38 0.89 -3.26
N TRP A 207 4.99 1.13 -2.01
CA TRP A 207 3.67 1.65 -1.70
C TRP A 207 3.52 3.12 -2.12
N ARG A 208 4.58 3.94 -1.96
CA ARG A 208 4.66 5.32 -2.45
C ARG A 208 5.93 5.58 -3.23
N ASP A 209 5.80 6.37 -4.28
CA ASP A 209 6.90 6.68 -5.21
C ASP A 209 7.76 7.89 -4.77
N TRP A 210 7.48 8.47 -3.59
CA TRP A 210 8.27 9.55 -3.00
C TRP A 210 9.73 9.13 -2.80
N HIS A 211 10.65 9.82 -3.49
CA HIS A 211 12.11 9.78 -3.27
C HIS A 211 12.66 8.41 -2.85
N GLY A 212 12.43 7.41 -3.71
CA GLY A 212 12.78 6.02 -3.41
C GLY A 212 14.26 5.69 -3.48
N PRO A 213 14.65 4.54 -2.87
CA PRO A 213 15.98 4.00 -3.04
C PRO A 213 16.22 3.62 -4.51
N GLN A 214 17.47 3.44 -4.89
CA GLN A 214 17.91 2.90 -6.18
C GLN A 214 18.55 1.52 -5.93
N PRO A 215 17.78 0.42 -6.03
CA PRO A 215 18.30 -0.92 -5.83
C PRO A 215 19.23 -1.34 -6.97
N GLY A 216 20.42 -1.83 -6.63
CA GLY A 216 21.33 -2.51 -7.56
C GLY A 216 21.10 -4.03 -7.61
N ALA A 217 20.57 -4.60 -6.54
CA ALA A 217 20.18 -6.01 -6.43
C ALA A 217 19.09 -6.18 -5.37
N VAL A 218 18.31 -7.26 -5.47
CA VAL A 218 17.43 -7.74 -4.42
C VAL A 218 17.92 -9.13 -4.02
N VAL A 219 18.16 -9.36 -2.73
CA VAL A 219 18.37 -10.71 -2.20
C VAL A 219 17.12 -11.10 -1.44
N ARG A 220 16.36 -12.05 -2.01
CA ARG A 220 15.25 -12.69 -1.32
C ARG A 220 15.81 -13.70 -0.35
N THR A 221 15.50 -13.50 0.93
CA THR A 221 16.05 -14.29 2.03
C THR A 221 14.96 -15.19 2.61
N PHE A 222 15.31 -16.44 2.92
CA PHE A 222 14.39 -17.43 3.50
C PHE A 222 14.77 -17.80 4.93
N SER A 223 16.00 -17.49 5.35
CA SER A 223 16.54 -17.81 6.67
C SER A 223 17.37 -16.66 7.25
N GLU A 224 17.64 -16.72 8.56
CA GLU A 224 18.54 -15.78 9.24
C GLU A 224 19.96 -15.81 8.63
N SER A 225 20.45 -16.99 8.22
CA SER A 225 21.79 -17.09 7.61
C SER A 225 21.87 -16.37 6.27
N ASP A 226 20.80 -16.36 5.46
CA ASP A 226 20.80 -15.62 4.20
C ASP A 226 21.00 -14.12 4.42
N VAL A 227 20.38 -13.58 5.47
CA VAL A 227 20.54 -12.20 5.88
C VAL A 227 21.97 -11.94 6.35
N GLN A 228 22.54 -12.83 7.16
CA GLN A 228 23.93 -12.72 7.63
C GLN A 228 24.94 -12.73 6.47
N GLU A 229 24.83 -13.70 5.57
CA GLU A 229 25.74 -13.83 4.43
C GLU A 229 25.60 -12.67 3.45
N THR A 230 24.39 -12.17 3.24
CA THR A 230 24.15 -10.97 2.43
C THR A 230 24.83 -9.74 3.02
N ILE A 231 24.69 -9.51 4.34
CA ILE A 231 25.32 -8.37 5.01
C ILE A 231 26.84 -8.49 5.01
N ARG A 232 27.39 -9.68 5.30
CA ARG A 232 28.85 -9.92 5.26
C ARG A 232 29.40 -9.64 3.88
N TYR A 233 28.76 -10.19 2.85
CA TYR A 233 29.16 -9.95 1.47
C TYR A 233 29.09 -8.46 1.10
N ALA A 234 28.00 -7.79 1.48
CA ALA A 234 27.84 -6.35 1.26
C ALA A 234 28.98 -5.56 1.92
N ASN A 235 29.34 -5.89 3.16
CA ASN A 235 30.43 -5.24 3.88
C ASN A 235 31.81 -5.51 3.26
N GLU A 236 32.09 -6.78 2.90
CA GLU A 236 33.33 -7.19 2.23
C GLU A 236 33.57 -6.42 0.91
N HIS A 237 32.49 -6.10 0.20
CA HIS A 237 32.54 -5.44 -1.10
C HIS A 237 32.22 -3.94 -1.05
N GLY A 238 31.99 -3.38 0.15
CA GLY A 238 31.64 -1.96 0.31
C GLY A 238 30.30 -1.56 -0.30
N ILE A 239 29.37 -2.52 -0.46
CA ILE A 239 28.05 -2.30 -1.05
C ILE A 239 27.07 -1.88 0.05
N PRO A 240 26.36 -0.75 -0.08
CA PRO A 240 25.32 -0.38 0.86
C PRO A 240 24.12 -1.34 0.78
N PHE A 241 23.41 -1.52 1.89
CA PHE A 241 22.23 -2.38 1.94
C PHE A 241 21.10 -1.73 2.73
N LEU A 242 19.87 -2.19 2.47
CA LEU A 242 18.70 -1.86 3.29
C LEU A 242 17.79 -3.08 3.43
N ALA A 243 17.04 -3.13 4.51
CA ALA A 243 16.05 -4.18 4.73
C ALA A 243 14.70 -3.81 4.12
N ARG A 244 13.99 -4.80 3.60
CA ARG A 244 12.60 -4.68 3.16
C ARG A 244 11.75 -5.75 3.83
N SER A 245 10.75 -5.28 4.58
CA SER A 245 9.61 -6.09 5.03
C SER A 245 8.42 -5.77 4.09
N GLY A 246 7.54 -4.81 4.45
CA GLY A 246 6.39 -4.45 3.58
C GLY A 246 6.65 -3.43 2.47
N GLY A 247 7.71 -2.63 2.54
CA GLY A 247 8.00 -1.59 1.53
C GLY A 247 7.17 -0.30 1.67
N HIS A 248 6.69 0.01 2.87
CA HIS A 248 5.89 1.19 3.20
C HIS A 248 6.71 2.43 3.63
N GLY A 249 8.04 2.34 3.69
CA GLY A 249 8.85 3.50 4.03
C GLY A 249 8.70 4.61 2.98
N ALA A 250 8.37 5.83 3.41
CA ALA A 250 8.13 7.00 2.58
C ALA A 250 8.87 8.26 3.10
N THR A 251 10.06 8.05 3.67
CA THR A 251 10.93 9.12 4.19
C THR A 251 11.95 9.56 3.15
N GLU A 252 12.31 10.85 3.19
CA GLU A 252 13.30 11.51 2.35
C GLU A 252 14.66 10.81 2.34
N ALA A 253 15.07 10.23 3.47
CA ALA A 253 16.36 9.57 3.62
C ALA A 253 16.53 8.34 2.71
N LEU A 254 15.42 7.74 2.24
CA LEU A 254 15.48 6.56 1.38
C LEU A 254 16.14 6.83 0.03
N GLN A 255 16.09 8.05 -0.49
CA GLN A 255 16.75 8.37 -1.76
C GLN A 255 18.26 8.27 -1.69
N LEU A 256 18.85 8.36 -0.49
CA LEU A 256 20.30 8.27 -0.27
C LEU A 256 20.83 6.85 -0.50
N ALA A 257 19.94 5.86 -0.50
CA ALA A 257 20.26 4.48 -0.86
C ALA A 257 20.46 4.36 -2.37
N LYS A 258 21.71 4.48 -2.82
CA LYS A 258 22.13 4.27 -4.22
C LYS A 258 22.84 2.93 -4.38
N ASP A 259 22.55 2.25 -5.49
CA ASP A 259 23.13 0.94 -5.86
C ASP A 259 23.10 -0.08 -4.72
N VAL A 260 22.02 -0.07 -3.93
CA VAL A 260 21.92 -0.87 -2.71
C VAL A 260 21.53 -2.32 -2.99
N ILE A 261 21.96 -3.22 -2.12
CA ILE A 261 21.32 -4.52 -1.95
C ILE A 261 20.07 -4.34 -1.10
N VAL A 262 18.91 -4.65 -1.66
CA VAL A 262 17.67 -4.79 -0.88
C VAL A 262 17.64 -6.20 -0.30
N VAL A 263 17.79 -6.30 1.01
CA VAL A 263 17.60 -7.53 1.78
C VAL A 263 16.09 -7.71 1.99
N ASP A 264 15.48 -8.55 1.15
CA ASP A 264 14.04 -8.78 1.14
C ASP A 264 13.66 -9.94 2.06
N LEU A 265 12.95 -9.60 3.13
CA LEU A 265 12.56 -10.53 4.19
C LEU A 265 11.20 -11.16 3.94
N ARG A 266 10.45 -10.77 2.90
CA ARG A 266 9.03 -11.13 2.75
C ARG A 266 8.75 -12.63 2.74
N ASP A 267 9.73 -13.46 2.42
CA ASP A 267 9.62 -14.91 2.48
C ASP A 267 9.88 -15.49 3.91
N GLN A 268 10.49 -14.72 4.82
CA GLN A 268 10.59 -14.99 6.26
C GLN A 268 9.36 -14.44 7.00
N ASN A 269 8.20 -15.04 6.76
CA ASN A 269 6.91 -14.48 7.20
C ASN A 269 6.08 -15.37 8.13
N ASP A 270 6.58 -16.52 8.57
CA ASP A 270 5.84 -17.48 9.38
C ASP A 270 5.29 -16.89 10.69
N VAL A 271 4.10 -17.34 11.10
CA VAL A 271 3.53 -17.05 12.42
C VAL A 271 3.19 -18.36 13.13
N GLU A 272 3.81 -18.55 14.30
CA GLU A 272 3.65 -19.77 15.09
C GLU A 272 3.30 -19.46 16.53
N VAL A 273 2.10 -19.86 16.96
CA VAL A 273 1.65 -19.73 18.35
C VAL A 273 2.40 -20.74 19.24
N SER A 274 2.91 -20.27 20.39
CA SER A 274 3.55 -21.14 21.38
C SER A 274 2.56 -22.12 22.01
N GLY A 275 3.04 -23.28 22.46
CA GLY A 275 2.18 -24.32 23.03
C GLY A 275 1.40 -23.91 24.29
N ASP A 276 1.84 -22.85 24.99
CA ASP A 276 1.11 -22.26 26.13
C ASP A 276 0.08 -21.19 25.72
N GLY A 277 0.03 -20.83 24.43
CA GLY A 277 -0.90 -19.86 23.87
C GLY A 277 -0.68 -18.40 24.31
N LYS A 278 0.48 -18.07 24.89
CA LYS A 278 0.79 -16.72 25.43
C LYS A 278 1.72 -15.89 24.56
N SER A 279 2.38 -16.52 23.61
CA SER A 279 3.25 -15.83 22.66
C SER A 279 3.13 -16.43 21.26
N ALA A 280 3.61 -15.71 20.26
CA ALA A 280 3.85 -16.23 18.92
C ALA A 280 5.27 -15.90 18.49
N ARG A 281 5.86 -16.77 17.66
CA ARG A 281 7.01 -16.40 16.83
C ARG A 281 6.47 -15.81 15.53
N ILE A 282 6.98 -14.67 15.12
CA ILE A 282 6.53 -13.93 13.93
C ILE A 282 7.77 -13.58 13.11
N GLY A 283 7.82 -14.03 11.85
CA GLY A 283 8.89 -13.70 10.92
C GLY A 283 8.98 -12.20 10.64
N GLY A 284 10.20 -11.68 10.49
CA GLY A 284 10.47 -10.25 10.26
C GLY A 284 9.88 -9.69 8.96
N GLY A 285 9.57 -10.56 8.00
CA GLY A 285 8.91 -10.25 6.74
C GLY A 285 7.39 -10.34 6.75
N ALA A 286 6.76 -10.77 7.86
CA ALA A 286 5.32 -10.95 7.91
C ALA A 286 4.56 -9.63 7.67
N SER A 287 3.47 -9.70 6.90
CA SER A 287 2.52 -8.59 6.78
C SER A 287 1.59 -8.55 7.99
N VAL A 288 1.04 -7.37 8.28
CA VAL A 288 0.01 -7.20 9.32
C VAL A 288 -1.15 -8.14 9.04
N LYS A 289 -1.61 -8.25 7.79
CA LYS A 289 -2.67 -9.18 7.39
C LYS A 289 -2.38 -10.62 7.78
N LYS A 290 -1.18 -11.11 7.46
CA LYS A 290 -0.80 -12.50 7.77
C LYS A 290 -0.82 -12.73 9.28
N VAL A 291 -0.22 -11.81 10.06
CA VAL A 291 -0.21 -11.90 11.53
C VAL A 291 -1.62 -11.88 12.11
N VAL A 292 -2.46 -10.94 11.69
CA VAL A 292 -3.84 -10.84 12.17
C VAL A 292 -4.64 -12.09 11.82
N ASN A 293 -4.57 -12.58 10.58
CA ASN A 293 -5.35 -13.74 10.13
C ASN A 293 -4.91 -15.05 10.79
N GLU A 294 -3.60 -15.29 10.92
CA GLU A 294 -3.08 -16.53 11.50
C GLU A 294 -3.34 -16.58 13.01
N LEU A 295 -3.17 -15.47 13.72
CA LEU A 295 -3.55 -15.39 15.13
C LEU A 295 -5.05 -15.52 15.31
N TRP A 296 -5.86 -14.83 14.51
CA TRP A 296 -7.32 -14.89 14.62
C TRP A 296 -7.84 -16.32 14.42
N THR A 297 -7.31 -17.02 13.41
CA THR A 297 -7.61 -18.44 13.15
C THR A 297 -7.23 -19.34 14.32
N ALA A 298 -6.16 -19.01 15.05
CA ALA A 298 -5.74 -19.70 16.27
C ALA A 298 -6.52 -19.28 17.53
N GLY A 299 -7.55 -18.43 17.41
CA GLY A 299 -8.32 -17.91 18.55
C GLY A 299 -7.55 -16.84 19.35
N LYS A 300 -6.58 -16.18 18.73
CA LYS A 300 -5.66 -15.22 19.34
C LYS A 300 -5.71 -13.87 18.64
N GLN A 301 -5.21 -12.85 19.33
CA GLN A 301 -5.05 -11.49 18.81
C GLN A 301 -3.85 -10.80 19.47
N THR A 302 -3.37 -9.71 18.88
CA THR A 302 -2.32 -8.88 19.48
C THR A 302 -2.30 -7.48 18.86
N VAL A 303 -1.54 -6.57 19.46
CA VAL A 303 -1.34 -5.22 18.93
C VAL A 303 -0.44 -5.29 17.71
N THR A 304 -0.91 -4.83 16.56
CA THR A 304 -0.14 -4.68 15.31
C THR A 304 -0.22 -3.22 14.84
N GLY A 305 -0.04 -2.96 13.55
CA GLY A 305 -0.63 -1.79 12.89
C GLY A 305 -2.04 -2.09 12.34
N ILE A 306 -2.59 -1.17 11.56
CA ILE A 306 -3.92 -1.32 10.95
C ILE A 306 -3.85 -1.82 9.50
N CYS A 307 -3.04 -1.18 8.65
CA CYS A 307 -3.02 -1.47 7.22
C CYS A 307 -2.49 -2.87 6.91
N GLU A 308 -3.26 -3.66 6.16
CA GLU A 308 -2.99 -5.06 5.87
C GLU A 308 -1.65 -5.31 5.15
N CYS A 309 -1.36 -4.46 4.15
CA CYS A 309 -0.18 -4.57 3.29
C CYS A 309 1.14 -4.17 3.98
N VAL A 310 1.08 -3.58 5.19
CA VAL A 310 2.27 -3.17 5.94
C VAL A 310 3.01 -4.38 6.47
N GLY A 311 4.34 -4.37 6.37
CA GLY A 311 5.20 -5.36 7.03
C GLY A 311 5.28 -5.06 8.52
N VAL A 312 4.95 -6.03 9.37
CA VAL A 312 4.71 -5.86 10.81
C VAL A 312 5.90 -5.29 11.57
N SER A 313 7.12 -5.57 11.10
CA SER A 313 8.36 -5.15 11.77
C SER A 313 8.54 -3.64 11.81
N ALA A 314 8.19 -2.90 10.76
CA ALA A 314 8.43 -1.45 10.73
C ALA A 314 7.58 -0.68 11.78
N PRO A 315 6.24 -0.93 11.88
CA PRO A 315 5.45 -0.42 12.99
C PRO A 315 6.06 -0.73 14.36
N ILE A 316 6.45 -1.99 14.62
CA ILE A 316 7.07 -2.40 15.88
C ILE A 316 8.34 -1.59 16.16
N LEU A 317 9.24 -1.45 15.18
CA LEU A 317 10.53 -0.78 15.34
C LEU A 317 10.39 0.71 15.70
N GLY A 318 9.31 1.36 15.27
CA GLY A 318 9.03 2.77 15.56
C GLY A 318 8.10 3.01 16.76
N GLY A 319 7.50 1.96 17.33
CA GLY A 319 6.48 2.07 18.39
C GLY A 319 5.25 1.23 18.06
N GLY A 320 4.50 1.66 17.04
CA GLY A 320 3.39 0.90 16.44
C GLY A 320 2.05 1.16 17.12
N HIS A 321 1.28 2.08 16.54
CA HIS A 321 -0.11 2.34 16.91
C HIS A 321 -1.07 1.36 16.21
N GLY A 322 -2.14 0.97 16.89
CA GLY A 322 -3.14 0.04 16.36
C GLY A 322 -4.33 -0.15 17.29
N TRP A 323 -5.34 -0.89 16.83
CA TRP A 323 -6.66 -1.01 17.47
C TRP A 323 -6.64 -1.36 18.95
N LEU A 324 -5.77 -2.31 19.34
CA LEU A 324 -5.72 -2.88 20.68
C LEU A 324 -4.79 -2.11 21.65
N GLN A 325 -4.24 -0.96 21.24
CA GLN A 325 -3.22 -0.29 22.04
C GLN A 325 -3.72 0.25 23.39
N GLY A 326 -5.02 0.58 23.47
CA GLY A 326 -5.61 1.06 24.70
C GLY A 326 -5.65 0.01 25.79
N GLN A 327 -5.77 -1.28 25.42
CA GLN A 327 -5.75 -2.39 26.36
C GLN A 327 -4.33 -2.85 26.70
N TYR A 328 -3.43 -2.90 25.71
CA TYR A 328 -2.16 -3.63 25.86
C TYR A 328 -0.89 -2.79 25.65
N GLY A 329 -1.01 -1.50 25.29
CA GLY A 329 0.14 -0.65 24.92
C GLY A 329 0.48 -0.75 23.43
N LEU A 330 1.60 -0.17 23.01
CA LEU A 330 2.00 -0.15 21.60
C LEU A 330 2.39 -1.54 21.09
N ALA A 331 2.51 -1.71 19.77
CA ALA A 331 3.02 -2.94 19.16
C ALA A 331 4.40 -3.32 19.74
N SER A 332 5.29 -2.34 19.86
CA SER A 332 6.61 -2.49 20.48
C SER A 332 6.58 -2.97 21.95
N ASP A 333 5.49 -2.72 22.68
CA ASP A 333 5.32 -3.15 24.07
C ASP A 333 4.96 -4.65 24.19
N GLN A 334 4.55 -5.26 23.09
CA GLN A 334 4.23 -6.69 23.04
C GLN A 334 5.47 -7.56 22.77
N VAL A 335 6.59 -6.96 22.36
CA VAL A 335 7.81 -7.71 22.07
C VAL A 335 8.37 -8.31 23.36
N ILE A 336 8.62 -9.62 23.35
CA ILE A 336 9.29 -10.36 24.41
C ILE A 336 10.79 -10.47 24.09
N SER A 337 11.11 -10.83 22.85
CA SER A 337 12.49 -10.85 22.34
C SER A 337 12.51 -10.73 20.82
N ALA A 338 13.66 -10.41 20.25
CA ALA A 338 13.88 -10.36 18.81
C ALA A 338 15.18 -11.06 18.42
N ARG A 339 15.17 -11.75 17.28
CA ARG A 339 16.37 -12.18 16.55
C ARG A 339 16.78 -11.09 15.60
N VAL A 340 18.01 -10.60 15.73
CA VAL A 340 18.50 -9.43 14.99
C VAL A 340 19.83 -9.74 14.34
N VAL A 341 19.90 -9.56 13.03
CA VAL A 341 21.18 -9.50 12.32
C VAL A 341 21.70 -8.07 12.36
N LEU A 342 22.81 -7.89 13.06
CA LEU A 342 23.51 -6.62 13.22
C LEU A 342 24.15 -6.18 11.90
N PRO A 343 24.52 -4.90 11.78
CA PRO A 343 25.06 -4.38 10.52
C PRO A 343 26.44 -4.94 10.13
N ASN A 344 27.12 -5.62 11.06
CA ASN A 344 28.34 -6.39 10.79
C ASN A 344 28.07 -7.83 10.29
N GLY A 345 26.81 -8.27 10.25
CA GLY A 345 26.39 -9.63 9.85
C GLY A 345 26.36 -10.66 11.00
N GLU A 346 26.55 -10.24 12.24
CA GLU A 346 26.36 -11.09 13.43
C GLU A 346 24.88 -11.19 13.80
N ALA A 347 24.39 -12.38 14.17
CA ALA A 347 23.02 -12.56 14.64
C ALA A 347 22.99 -12.67 16.17
N VAL A 348 22.15 -11.86 16.81
CA VAL A 348 22.02 -11.77 18.26
C VAL A 348 20.56 -11.83 18.71
N THR A 349 20.34 -12.18 19.98
CA THR A 349 19.03 -12.07 20.61
C THR A 349 18.97 -10.78 21.44
N ALA A 350 17.92 -9.98 21.23
CA ALA A 350 17.60 -8.80 22.04
C ALA A 350 16.35 -9.10 22.90
N SER A 351 16.47 -9.03 24.23
CA SER A 351 15.41 -9.16 25.24
C SER A 351 15.77 -8.34 26.49
N GLU A 352 14.95 -8.39 27.55
CA GLU A 352 15.31 -7.76 28.84
C GLU A 352 16.56 -8.39 29.49
N GLU A 353 16.85 -9.65 29.19
CA GLU A 353 17.95 -10.42 29.77
C GLU A 353 19.17 -10.55 28.84
N SER A 354 18.99 -10.33 27.53
CA SER A 354 20.04 -10.47 26.51
C SER A 354 20.10 -9.24 25.65
N ASN A 355 21.23 -8.52 25.63
CA ASN A 355 21.39 -7.24 24.91
C ASN A 355 20.25 -6.23 25.21
N PRO A 356 19.99 -5.91 26.49
CA PRO A 356 18.84 -5.10 26.91
C PRO A 356 18.84 -3.67 26.35
N ASP A 357 20.01 -3.14 26.02
CA ASP A 357 20.16 -1.85 25.37
C ASP A 357 19.77 -1.90 23.88
N LEU A 358 20.09 -2.99 23.16
CA LEU A 358 19.57 -3.24 21.82
C LEU A 358 18.05 -3.43 21.87
N PHE A 359 17.56 -4.21 22.84
CA PHE A 359 16.12 -4.41 23.03
C PHE A 359 15.36 -3.10 23.34
N TRP A 360 16.00 -2.17 24.03
CA TRP A 360 15.45 -0.84 24.27
C TRP A 360 15.32 -0.02 22.98
N VAL A 361 16.34 -0.01 22.11
CA VAL A 361 16.28 0.76 20.84
C VAL A 361 15.32 0.16 19.82
N LEU A 362 15.17 -1.17 19.78
CA LEU A 362 14.22 -1.83 18.88
C LEU A 362 12.76 -1.42 19.14
N ARG A 363 12.46 -0.88 20.32
CA ARG A 363 11.11 -0.43 20.72
C ARG A 363 10.97 1.09 20.60
N GLY A 364 11.14 1.62 19.40
CA GLY A 364 10.93 3.04 19.09
C GLY A 364 11.92 3.67 18.11
N ALA A 365 13.12 3.11 17.96
CA ALA A 365 14.15 3.62 17.03
C ALA A 365 14.82 2.51 16.22
N GLY A 366 14.20 1.33 16.14
CA GLY A 366 14.86 0.08 15.76
C GLY A 366 15.35 0.01 14.32
N HIS A 367 14.78 0.81 13.40
CA HIS A 367 15.17 0.91 11.99
C HIS A 367 16.68 1.12 11.77
N ASN A 368 17.35 1.69 12.77
CA ASN A 368 18.76 2.10 12.73
C ASN A 368 19.74 1.06 13.28
N PHE A 369 19.31 -0.11 13.75
CA PHE A 369 20.17 -0.96 14.60
C PHE A 369 20.38 -2.39 14.10
N GLY A 370 19.73 -2.78 13.02
CA GLY A 370 19.89 -4.10 12.41
C GLY A 370 18.64 -4.57 11.68
N ILE A 371 18.69 -5.79 11.19
CA ILE A 371 17.61 -6.45 10.47
C ILE A 371 16.98 -7.48 11.39
N VAL A 372 15.72 -7.26 11.78
CA VAL A 372 14.98 -8.22 12.62
C VAL A 372 14.43 -9.34 11.75
N THR A 373 14.85 -10.57 12.03
CA THR A 373 14.46 -11.79 11.31
C THR A 373 13.31 -12.52 11.97
N GLU A 374 13.17 -12.41 13.29
CA GLU A 374 12.09 -13.03 14.05
C GLU A 374 11.74 -12.21 15.30
N TRP A 375 10.44 -12.11 15.60
CA TRP A 375 9.90 -11.60 16.85
C TRP A 375 9.33 -12.73 17.69
N LYS A 376 9.68 -12.78 18.97
CA LYS A 376 8.84 -13.45 19.97
C LYS A 376 7.91 -12.40 20.57
N TYR A 377 6.61 -12.59 20.37
CA TYR A 377 5.62 -11.54 20.55
C TYR A 377 4.49 -12.01 21.47
N ARG A 378 4.03 -11.14 22.37
CA ARG A 378 2.92 -11.45 23.28
C ARG A 378 1.61 -11.48 22.49
N ILE A 379 0.76 -12.46 22.79
CA ILE A 379 -0.57 -12.61 22.18
C ILE A 379 -1.61 -12.84 23.27
N TYR A 380 -2.87 -12.57 22.93
CA TYR A 380 -4.00 -12.58 23.85
C TYR A 380 -5.13 -13.41 23.29
N ASP A 381 -5.98 -13.94 24.16
CA ASP A 381 -7.23 -14.56 23.74
C ASP A 381 -8.17 -13.51 23.11
N ILE A 382 -8.98 -13.95 22.15
CA ILE A 382 -10.03 -13.12 21.58
C ILE A 382 -11.12 -12.95 22.64
N ASN A 383 -11.23 -11.74 23.21
CA ASN A 383 -12.27 -11.42 24.18
C ASN A 383 -13.63 -11.23 23.51
N ASN A 384 -13.63 -10.64 22.32
CA ASN A 384 -14.82 -10.42 21.52
C ASN A 384 -14.58 -10.76 20.05
N PRO A 385 -15.20 -11.83 19.51
CA PRO A 385 -15.05 -12.20 18.10
C PRO A 385 -15.81 -11.26 17.15
N LYS A 386 -16.65 -10.36 17.68
CA LYS A 386 -17.47 -9.43 16.91
C LYS A 386 -17.25 -8.00 17.42
N TRP A 387 -16.30 -7.33 16.81
CA TRP A 387 -16.03 -5.93 17.03
C TRP A 387 -17.18 -5.09 16.49
N SER A 388 -17.63 -4.10 17.23
CA SER A 388 -18.64 -3.16 16.77
C SER A 388 -17.97 -1.99 16.05
N TYR A 389 -18.59 -1.55 14.95
CA TYR A 389 -18.22 -0.31 14.28
C TYR A 389 -19.46 0.54 14.01
N GLU A 390 -19.28 1.86 14.09
CA GLU A 390 -20.22 2.84 13.57
C GLU A 390 -19.45 3.92 12.82
N ILE A 391 -19.80 4.11 11.56
CA ILE A 391 -19.18 5.04 10.62
C ILE A 391 -20.19 6.12 10.28
N PHE A 392 -19.82 7.35 10.59
CA PHE A 392 -20.62 8.54 10.37
C PHE A 392 -20.04 9.36 9.23
N ILE A 393 -20.91 9.92 8.39
CA ILE A 393 -20.53 10.94 7.43
C ILE A 393 -21.18 12.26 7.84
N PHE A 394 -20.35 13.28 8.04
CA PHE A 394 -20.78 14.65 8.29
C PHE A 394 -20.30 15.59 7.19
N LEU A 395 -21.09 16.62 6.90
CA LEU A 395 -20.67 17.71 6.04
C LEU A 395 -19.77 18.70 6.80
N GLY A 396 -19.05 19.53 6.06
CA GLY A 396 -18.07 20.46 6.62
C GLY A 396 -18.63 21.54 7.56
N ASP A 397 -19.94 21.77 7.57
CA ASP A 397 -20.61 22.69 8.51
C ASP A 397 -20.68 22.13 9.94
N LYS A 398 -20.50 20.82 10.12
CA LYS A 398 -20.48 20.14 11.42
C LYS A 398 -19.10 19.99 12.04
N LEU A 399 -18.05 20.50 11.38
CA LEU A 399 -16.65 20.25 11.80
C LEU A 399 -16.38 20.62 13.26
N GLU A 400 -16.76 21.83 13.68
CA GLU A 400 -16.51 22.28 15.05
C GLU A 400 -17.29 21.45 16.06
N ASP A 401 -18.58 21.19 15.80
CA ASP A 401 -19.44 20.38 16.68
C ASP A 401 -18.88 18.96 16.87
N VAL A 402 -18.44 18.33 15.76
CA VAL A 402 -17.85 16.99 15.77
C VAL A 402 -16.56 16.99 16.58
N LEU A 403 -15.63 17.91 16.33
CA LEU A 403 -14.33 17.95 17.02
C LEU A 403 -14.46 18.32 18.49
N GLU A 404 -15.37 19.23 18.85
CA GLU A 404 -15.67 19.56 20.25
C GLU A 404 -16.21 18.33 20.99
N LEU A 405 -17.14 17.62 20.35
CA LEU A 405 -17.68 16.38 20.90
C LEU A 405 -16.60 15.31 21.03
N THR A 406 -15.75 15.11 20.03
CA THR A 406 -14.63 14.15 20.11
C THR A 406 -13.69 14.50 21.25
N ASN A 407 -13.30 15.76 21.40
CA ASN A 407 -12.48 16.23 22.54
C ASN A 407 -13.12 15.90 23.89
N LYS A 408 -14.45 15.98 24.00
CA LYS A 408 -15.18 15.60 25.21
C LYS A 408 -15.19 14.08 25.40
N MET A 409 -15.48 13.32 24.35
CA MET A 409 -15.60 11.86 24.36
C MET A 409 -14.26 11.17 24.65
N MET A 410 -13.14 11.71 24.16
CA MET A 410 -11.79 11.16 24.41
C MET A 410 -11.39 11.18 25.89
N LYS A 411 -11.90 12.14 26.69
CA LYS A 411 -11.60 12.21 28.13
C LYS A 411 -12.09 10.99 28.93
N THR A 412 -13.11 10.30 28.41
CA THR A 412 -13.72 9.12 29.02
C THR A 412 -13.72 7.93 28.05
N GLN A 413 -12.82 7.93 27.07
CA GLN A 413 -12.72 6.87 26.07
C GLN A 413 -12.32 5.54 26.72
N PRO A 414 -13.10 4.46 26.56
CA PRO A 414 -12.71 3.15 27.08
C PRO A 414 -11.40 2.61 26.47
N PRO A 415 -10.66 1.71 27.16
CA PRO A 415 -9.45 1.06 26.62
C PRO A 415 -9.66 0.32 25.30
N HIS A 416 -10.87 -0.19 25.07
CA HIS A 416 -11.25 -1.04 23.95
C HIS A 416 -11.85 -0.28 22.75
N LEU A 417 -11.89 1.06 22.81
CA LEU A 417 -12.56 1.90 21.82
C LEU A 417 -11.56 2.80 21.09
N THR A 418 -11.73 2.96 19.77
CA THR A 418 -10.92 3.83 18.92
C THR A 418 -11.79 4.80 18.13
N HIS A 419 -11.33 6.04 18.01
CA HIS A 419 -11.84 7.02 17.05
C HIS A 419 -10.92 7.05 15.82
N TRP A 420 -11.50 6.94 14.63
CA TRP A 420 -10.76 6.96 13.38
C TRP A 420 -11.43 7.91 12.39
N ILE A 421 -10.77 9.01 12.04
CA ILE A 421 -11.41 10.11 11.31
C ILE A 421 -10.61 10.47 10.06
N TYR A 422 -11.30 10.66 8.94
CA TYR A 422 -10.78 11.29 7.74
C TYR A 422 -11.52 12.59 7.45
N ILE A 423 -10.77 13.64 7.11
CA ILE A 423 -11.30 14.76 6.33
C ILE A 423 -10.80 14.59 4.90
N VAL A 424 -11.72 14.37 3.97
CA VAL A 424 -11.42 13.94 2.60
C VAL A 424 -12.39 14.59 1.61
N ASN A 425 -11.92 14.84 0.38
CA ASN A 425 -12.78 15.32 -0.69
C ASN A 425 -13.51 14.15 -1.34
N ILE A 426 -14.85 14.15 -1.28
CA ILE A 426 -15.72 13.21 -2.00
C ILE A 426 -16.73 14.05 -2.80
N PRO A 427 -16.41 14.41 -4.06
CA PRO A 427 -17.22 15.32 -4.86
C PRO A 427 -18.66 14.85 -5.06
N GLU A 428 -18.91 13.54 -5.01
CA GLU A 428 -20.24 12.92 -5.11
C GLU A 428 -21.13 13.27 -3.90
N ILE A 429 -20.54 13.60 -2.75
CA ILE A 429 -21.26 13.99 -1.52
C ILE A 429 -21.29 15.52 -1.39
N ASP A 430 -20.14 16.19 -1.51
CA ASP A 430 -20.05 17.65 -1.55
C ASP A 430 -19.02 18.06 -2.62
N PRO A 431 -19.45 18.68 -3.73
CA PRO A 431 -18.55 19.04 -4.84
C PRO A 431 -17.61 20.21 -4.51
N ASN A 432 -17.83 20.91 -3.39
CA ASN A 432 -17.14 22.15 -3.08
C ASN A 432 -16.25 22.07 -1.84
N LYS A 433 -16.50 21.14 -0.93
CA LYS A 433 -15.82 21.06 0.37
C LYS A 433 -15.55 19.61 0.77
N PRO A 434 -14.50 19.36 1.58
CA PRO A 434 -14.30 18.06 2.19
C PRO A 434 -15.49 17.64 3.07
N ILE A 435 -15.63 16.34 3.26
CA ILE A 435 -16.53 15.71 4.23
C ILE A 435 -15.72 15.14 5.40
N ILE A 436 -16.41 14.84 6.50
CA ILE A 436 -15.82 14.19 7.67
C ILE A 436 -16.36 12.77 7.71
N TRP A 437 -15.47 11.81 7.51
CA TRP A 437 -15.74 10.38 7.71
C TRP A 437 -15.22 10.02 9.10
N TYR A 438 -16.06 9.46 9.96
CA TYR A 438 -15.73 9.21 11.36
C TYR A 438 -16.18 7.81 11.75
N ALA A 439 -15.24 6.92 12.08
CA ALA A 439 -15.55 5.64 12.71
C ALA A 439 -15.30 5.65 14.22
N VAL A 440 -16.26 5.06 14.95
CA VAL A 440 -16.08 4.53 16.30
C VAL A 440 -15.98 3.02 16.18
N ILE A 441 -14.88 2.44 16.66
CA ILE A 441 -14.58 1.00 16.54
C ILE A 441 -14.28 0.46 17.94
N SER A 442 -14.82 -0.72 18.27
CA SER A 442 -14.73 -1.27 19.62
C SER A 442 -14.64 -2.81 19.64
N ASP A 443 -13.70 -3.37 20.42
CA ASP A 443 -13.71 -4.79 20.81
C ASP A 443 -14.47 -5.06 22.12
N GLY A 444 -15.13 -4.03 22.67
CA GLY A 444 -16.02 -4.12 23.82
C GLY A 444 -17.45 -4.57 23.48
N PRO A 445 -18.35 -4.61 24.47
CA PRO A 445 -19.77 -4.94 24.25
C PRO A 445 -20.44 -4.00 23.24
N ALA A 446 -21.17 -4.55 22.27
CA ALA A 446 -21.79 -3.75 21.21
C ALA A 446 -22.74 -2.65 21.72
N GLN A 447 -23.45 -2.91 22.82
CA GLN A 447 -24.32 -1.90 23.42
C GLN A 447 -23.54 -0.72 24.03
N GLU A 448 -22.38 -0.98 24.63
CA GLU A 448 -21.51 0.08 25.17
C GLU A 448 -20.99 0.97 24.05
N ALA A 449 -20.59 0.39 22.91
CA ALA A 449 -20.18 1.14 21.73
C ALA A 449 -21.31 2.03 21.18
N ARG A 450 -22.53 1.49 21.10
CA ARG A 450 -23.73 2.25 20.68
C ARG A 450 -24.06 3.40 21.62
N ASP A 451 -24.04 3.14 22.93
CA ASP A 451 -24.33 4.16 23.94
C ASP A 451 -23.26 5.26 23.90
N TYR A 452 -22.00 4.89 23.69
CA TYR A 452 -20.89 5.82 23.52
C TYR A 452 -21.03 6.66 22.25
N ALA A 453 -21.45 6.07 21.13
CA ALA A 453 -21.61 6.75 19.85
C ALA A 453 -22.89 7.59 19.73
N LYS A 454 -23.87 7.42 20.62
CA LYS A 454 -25.16 8.14 20.59
C LYS A 454 -25.03 9.67 20.41
N PRO A 455 -24.11 10.39 21.08
CA PRO A 455 -23.97 11.83 20.86
C PRO A 455 -23.57 12.21 19.42
N LEU A 456 -22.90 11.33 18.67
CA LEU A 456 -22.57 11.55 17.25
C LEU A 456 -23.82 11.47 16.37
N HIS A 457 -24.76 10.56 16.67
CA HIS A 457 -26.08 10.53 16.02
C HIS A 457 -26.85 11.83 16.23
N ASP A 458 -26.79 12.38 17.44
CA ASP A 458 -27.51 13.61 17.81
C ASP A 458 -27.00 14.85 17.05
N LEU A 459 -25.79 14.81 16.45
CA LEU A 459 -25.25 15.88 15.61
C LEU A 459 -25.86 15.96 14.20
N GLY A 460 -26.60 14.91 13.79
CA GLY A 460 -27.26 14.83 12.49
C GLY A 460 -26.30 14.49 11.34
N PRO A 461 -25.66 13.31 11.34
CA PRO A 461 -24.88 12.83 10.20
C PRO A 461 -25.78 12.64 8.97
N ILE A 462 -25.23 12.78 7.77
CA ILE A 462 -25.96 12.52 6.52
C ILE A 462 -26.11 11.02 6.24
N ASN A 463 -25.20 10.22 6.80
CA ASN A 463 -25.22 8.77 6.70
C ASN A 463 -24.58 8.15 7.94
N VAL A 464 -25.12 7.01 8.36
CA VAL A 464 -24.52 6.14 9.37
C VAL A 464 -24.50 4.71 8.84
N ASP A 465 -23.32 4.12 8.77
CA ASP A 465 -23.13 2.69 8.52
C ASP A 465 -22.65 2.02 9.82
N ALA A 466 -23.34 0.99 10.28
CA ALA A 466 -23.11 0.40 11.58
C ALA A 466 -23.24 -1.11 11.52
N GLY A 467 -22.35 -1.81 12.21
CA GLY A 467 -22.35 -3.26 12.19
C GLY A 467 -21.38 -3.89 13.18
N GLU A 468 -21.26 -5.21 13.01
CA GLU A 468 -20.29 -6.02 13.74
C GLU A 468 -19.41 -6.75 12.72
N ALA A 469 -18.12 -6.85 13.01
CA ALA A 469 -17.13 -7.51 12.15
C ALA A 469 -16.05 -8.20 12.99
N SER A 470 -15.34 -9.16 12.40
CA SER A 470 -14.12 -9.71 13.00
C SER A 470 -12.95 -8.72 12.83
N MET A 471 -11.89 -8.84 13.64
CA MET A 471 -10.71 -7.98 13.51
C MET A 471 -10.08 -8.02 12.10
N PRO A 472 -9.96 -9.18 11.41
CA PRO A 472 -9.53 -9.23 10.01
C PRO A 472 -10.35 -8.37 9.04
N GLU A 473 -11.67 -8.28 9.23
CA GLU A 473 -12.57 -7.57 8.33
C GLU A 473 -12.54 -6.04 8.55
N LEU A 474 -12.12 -5.58 9.74
CA LEU A 474 -12.06 -4.15 10.07
C LEU A 474 -11.16 -3.34 9.13
N ALA A 475 -10.09 -3.94 8.62
CA ALA A 475 -9.18 -3.24 7.71
C ALA A 475 -9.91 -2.84 6.43
N ALA A 476 -10.72 -3.72 5.83
CA ALA A 476 -11.50 -3.37 4.65
C ALA A 476 -12.54 -2.27 4.95
N ILE A 477 -13.26 -2.40 6.08
CA ILE A 477 -14.28 -1.44 6.54
C ILE A 477 -13.69 -0.03 6.76
N THR A 478 -12.44 0.05 7.20
CA THR A 478 -11.74 1.32 7.48
C THR A 478 -10.86 1.81 6.34
N LEU A 479 -10.98 1.20 5.15
CA LEU A 479 -10.26 1.53 3.92
C LEU A 479 -8.74 1.27 3.99
N MET A 480 -8.35 0.30 4.82
CA MET A 480 -6.98 -0.12 5.13
C MET A 480 -6.66 -1.58 4.74
N GLY A 481 -7.58 -2.27 4.06
CA GLY A 481 -7.37 -3.60 3.48
C GLY A 481 -6.45 -3.59 2.26
N ASP A 482 -5.89 -4.75 1.89
CA ASP A 482 -4.92 -4.89 0.77
C ASP A 482 -5.44 -4.37 -0.57
N ASP A 483 -6.74 -4.51 -0.81
CA ASP A 483 -7.47 -4.14 -2.03
C ASP A 483 -8.14 -2.77 -1.93
N THR A 484 -7.92 -2.03 -0.84
CA THR A 484 -8.50 -0.71 -0.61
C THR A 484 -7.51 0.42 -0.86
N VAL A 485 -8.01 1.67 -0.83
CA VAL A 485 -7.20 2.88 -1.10
C VAL A 485 -5.99 3.03 -0.17
N GLY A 486 -6.05 2.53 1.07
CA GLY A 486 -4.93 2.55 2.00
C GLY A 486 -3.70 1.82 1.49
N CYS A 487 -3.90 0.71 0.75
CA CYS A 487 -2.85 -0.13 0.19
C CYS A 487 -2.59 0.11 -1.30
N ALA A 488 -3.35 0.99 -1.95
CA ALA A 488 -3.19 1.33 -3.35
C ALA A 488 -1.78 1.87 -3.67
N LYS A 489 -1.20 1.39 -4.77
CA LYS A 489 0.13 1.77 -5.30
C LYS A 489 0.01 2.74 -6.48
N GLY A 490 1.16 3.22 -6.97
CA GLY A 490 1.22 4.10 -8.15
C GLY A 490 0.95 5.57 -7.83
N PHE A 491 1.12 5.97 -6.57
CA PHE A 491 0.97 7.33 -6.12
C PHE A 491 2.25 7.80 -5.41
N THR A 492 2.49 9.10 -5.51
CA THR A 492 3.38 9.82 -4.60
C THR A 492 2.56 10.29 -3.40
N GLY A 493 3.11 10.14 -2.20
CA GLY A 493 2.40 10.41 -0.96
C GLY A 493 3.33 10.94 0.12
N LEU A 494 3.02 12.11 0.66
CA LEU A 494 3.79 12.78 1.70
C LEU A 494 2.94 12.85 2.97
N ARG A 495 3.53 12.47 4.10
CA ARG A 495 2.89 12.49 5.42
C ARG A 495 3.54 13.55 6.29
N TYR A 496 2.72 14.25 7.09
CA TYR A 496 3.18 15.31 7.99
C TYR A 496 2.68 15.06 9.42
N PRO A 497 3.21 14.04 10.12
CA PRO A 497 2.66 13.64 11.40
C PRO A 497 2.86 14.70 12.48
N ILE A 498 1.91 14.76 13.41
CA ILE A 498 1.98 15.53 14.65
C ILE A 498 1.17 14.84 15.74
N GLY A 499 1.76 14.71 16.93
CA GLY A 499 1.09 14.27 18.14
C GLY A 499 0.46 15.43 18.91
N LEU A 500 -0.80 15.29 19.31
CA LEU A 500 -1.59 16.33 19.98
C LEU A 500 -2.27 15.80 21.25
N LYS A 501 -2.67 16.72 22.14
CA LYS A 501 -3.48 16.42 23.34
C LYS A 501 -4.98 16.54 23.07
N THR A 502 -5.37 17.49 22.24
CA THR A 502 -6.75 17.81 21.88
C THR A 502 -6.76 18.38 20.46
N TYR A 503 -7.90 18.33 19.78
CA TYR A 503 -8.11 19.06 18.54
C TYR A 503 -8.35 20.54 18.84
N ASP A 504 -7.53 21.44 18.28
CA ASP A 504 -7.87 22.86 18.23
C ASP A 504 -8.83 23.11 17.06
N LEU A 505 -10.02 23.62 17.36
CA LEU A 505 -11.11 23.72 16.40
C LEU A 505 -10.77 24.70 15.28
N LEU A 506 -10.13 25.83 15.60
CA LEU A 506 -9.78 26.87 14.63
C LEU A 506 -8.64 26.42 13.72
N ALA A 507 -7.65 25.72 14.26
CA ALA A 507 -6.55 25.16 13.49
C ALA A 507 -7.03 24.07 12.52
N VAL A 508 -7.88 23.15 12.99
CA VAL A 508 -8.43 22.11 12.11
C VAL A 508 -9.36 22.73 11.06
N ARG A 509 -10.12 23.79 11.37
CA ARG A 509 -10.88 24.54 10.36
C ARG A 509 -9.97 25.19 9.31
N LYS A 510 -8.82 25.74 9.69
CA LYS A 510 -7.83 26.23 8.72
C LYS A 510 -7.35 25.10 7.81
N VAL A 511 -6.97 23.95 8.38
CA VAL A 511 -6.55 22.76 7.61
C VAL A 511 -7.66 22.30 6.66
N PHE A 512 -8.90 22.21 7.13
CA PHE A 512 -10.07 21.85 6.31
C PHE A 512 -10.22 22.78 5.10
N ASN A 513 -10.16 24.10 5.31
CA ASN A 513 -10.29 25.08 4.24
C ASN A 513 -9.11 25.01 3.27
N GLU A 514 -7.89 24.85 3.77
CA GLU A 514 -6.69 24.74 2.94
C GLU A 514 -6.71 23.49 2.06
N ILE A 515 -7.22 22.35 2.54
CA ILE A 515 -7.43 21.15 1.73
C ILE A 515 -8.47 21.42 0.62
N ALA A 516 -9.57 22.10 0.96
CA ALA A 516 -10.63 22.45 0.01
C ALA A 516 -10.15 23.41 -1.09
N ASP A 517 -9.33 24.40 -0.71
CA ASP A 517 -8.81 25.41 -1.64
C ASP A 517 -7.69 24.83 -2.50
N MET A 518 -6.80 24.02 -1.92
CA MET A 518 -5.70 23.40 -2.65
C MET A 518 -6.19 22.40 -3.68
N SER A 519 -7.18 21.56 -3.36
CA SER A 519 -7.73 20.59 -4.32
C SER A 519 -8.39 21.25 -5.52
N LYS A 520 -8.97 22.46 -5.36
CA LYS A 520 -9.50 23.25 -6.48
C LYS A 520 -8.40 23.90 -7.30
N ARG A 521 -7.34 24.39 -6.65
CA ARG A 521 -6.22 25.05 -7.31
C ARG A 521 -5.33 24.05 -8.06
N VAL A 522 -5.16 22.86 -7.51
CA VAL A 522 -4.32 21.76 -8.00
C VAL A 522 -5.15 20.48 -7.95
N PRO A 523 -5.94 20.19 -9.00
CA PRO A 523 -6.81 19.01 -9.05
C PRO A 523 -6.08 17.68 -8.82
N GLU A 524 -4.78 17.61 -9.13
CA GLU A 524 -3.93 16.44 -8.87
C GLU A 524 -3.82 16.09 -7.38
N PHE A 525 -4.07 17.05 -6.48
CA PHE A 525 -4.07 16.85 -5.03
C PHE A 525 -5.45 16.47 -4.47
N ALA A 526 -6.48 16.29 -5.31
CA ALA A 526 -7.85 16.02 -4.86
C ALA A 526 -7.97 14.77 -3.97
N GLY A 527 -7.10 13.76 -4.17
CA GLY A 527 -7.02 12.55 -3.34
C GLY A 527 -6.28 12.73 -2.01
N SER A 528 -5.82 13.94 -1.70
CA SER A 528 -5.21 14.27 -0.40
C SER A 528 -6.27 14.25 0.70
N PHE A 529 -5.87 13.87 1.90
CA PHE A 529 -6.76 13.74 3.05
C PHE A 529 -6.04 14.08 4.35
N PHE A 530 -6.82 14.32 5.39
CA PHE A 530 -6.32 14.54 6.74
C PHE A 530 -6.79 13.40 7.62
N LEU A 531 -5.86 12.62 8.16
CA LEU A 531 -6.12 11.49 9.03
C LEU A 531 -5.95 11.92 10.49
N LEU A 532 -6.96 11.66 11.32
CA LEU A 532 -6.96 11.93 12.75
C LEU A 532 -7.25 10.61 13.49
N GLU A 533 -6.26 10.14 14.23
CA GLU A 533 -6.26 8.85 14.90
C GLU A 533 -6.37 9.07 16.41
N GLY A 534 -7.57 8.85 16.96
CA GLY A 534 -7.88 8.96 18.38
C GLY A 534 -7.96 7.58 19.04
N TYR A 535 -6.82 6.89 19.12
CA TYR A 535 -6.72 5.64 19.85
C TYR A 535 -6.83 5.86 21.37
N SER A 536 -7.36 4.88 22.09
CA SER A 536 -7.27 4.91 23.54
C SER A 536 -5.82 4.79 24.01
N THR A 537 -5.40 5.62 24.97
CA THR A 537 -4.00 5.73 25.41
C THR A 537 -3.71 5.06 26.75
N HIS A 538 -4.71 4.39 27.34
CA HIS A 538 -4.63 3.75 28.66
C HIS A 538 -3.42 2.80 28.79
N GLY A 539 -3.31 1.80 27.92
CA GLY A 539 -2.20 0.84 27.90
C GLY A 539 -0.85 1.49 27.56
N VAL A 540 -0.85 2.49 26.67
CA VAL A 540 0.38 3.20 26.25
C VAL A 540 0.98 3.97 27.43
N LYS A 541 0.14 4.69 28.20
CA LYS A 541 0.55 5.51 29.35
C LYS A 541 0.82 4.72 30.61
N ALA A 542 0.31 3.50 30.72
CA ALA A 542 0.63 2.60 31.82
C ALA A 542 2.12 2.18 31.84
N ILE A 543 2.83 2.39 30.73
CA ILE A 543 4.23 2.01 30.56
C ILE A 543 5.11 3.26 30.68
N ASP A 544 6.10 3.21 31.59
CA ASP A 544 7.09 4.27 31.76
C ASP A 544 7.84 4.54 30.44
N ALA A 545 7.82 5.80 29.99
CA ALA A 545 8.47 6.27 28.76
C ALA A 545 9.99 6.03 28.73
N LYS A 546 10.64 5.77 29.88
CA LYS A 546 12.07 5.40 29.93
C LYS A 546 12.32 3.94 29.56
N LYS A 547 11.31 3.07 29.54
CA LYS A 547 11.46 1.63 29.24
C LYS A 547 11.72 1.32 27.78
N SER A 548 11.48 2.25 26.86
CA SER A 548 11.72 2.07 25.43
C SER A 548 12.26 3.33 24.78
N ALA A 549 12.71 3.23 23.53
CA ALA A 549 13.17 4.37 22.75
C ALA A 549 12.02 5.27 22.25
N PHE A 550 10.77 4.80 22.32
CA PHE A 550 9.62 5.58 21.91
C PHE A 550 9.35 6.76 22.89
N PRO A 551 9.35 8.02 22.41
CA PRO A 551 9.24 9.20 23.25
C PRO A 551 7.80 9.60 23.63
N HIS A 552 6.90 9.65 22.65
CA HIS A 552 5.65 10.42 22.64
C HIS A 552 4.47 9.71 23.33
N ARG A 553 4.71 9.01 24.46
CA ARG A 553 3.68 8.19 25.13
C ARG A 553 2.55 9.00 25.76
N ASP A 554 2.76 10.28 25.95
CA ASP A 554 1.83 11.17 26.60
C ASP A 554 0.84 11.82 25.61
N ASP A 555 1.09 11.77 24.30
CA ASP A 555 0.15 12.24 23.28
C ASP A 555 -1.18 11.48 23.34
N GLU A 556 -2.28 12.17 23.00
CA GLU A 556 -3.64 11.60 22.98
C GLU A 556 -4.10 11.26 21.57
N ILE A 557 -3.58 12.00 20.59
CA ILE A 557 -4.05 11.98 19.22
C ILE A 557 -2.84 11.97 18.30
N LEU A 558 -2.83 11.05 17.35
CA LEU A 558 -1.92 11.10 16.21
C LEU A 558 -2.65 11.68 15.00
N VAL A 559 -2.08 12.71 14.41
CA VAL A 559 -2.67 13.40 13.27
C VAL A 559 -1.67 13.44 12.13
N THR A 560 -2.11 13.23 10.89
CA THR A 560 -1.28 13.42 9.70
C THR A 560 -2.08 14.00 8.54
N PRO A 561 -1.75 15.23 8.07
CA PRO A 561 -2.01 15.62 6.70
C PRO A 561 -1.30 14.67 5.75
N TYR A 562 -2.02 14.26 4.71
CA TYR A 562 -1.55 13.34 3.69
C TYR A 562 -1.74 14.00 2.33
N ILE A 563 -0.64 14.36 1.68
CA ILE A 563 -0.67 14.92 0.33
C ILE A 563 -0.46 13.78 -0.66
N LEU A 564 -1.46 13.49 -1.49
CA LEU A 564 -1.48 12.35 -2.41
C LEU A 564 -1.69 12.83 -3.84
N TYR A 565 -0.86 12.36 -4.76
CA TYR A 565 -0.94 12.69 -6.19
C TYR A 565 -0.26 11.62 -7.05
N LYS A 566 -0.53 11.62 -8.35
CA LYS A 566 0.19 10.76 -9.30
C LYS A 566 1.65 11.21 -9.41
N PRO A 567 2.63 10.30 -9.57
CA PRO A 567 4.03 10.66 -9.66
C PRO A 567 4.30 11.75 -10.68
N ASN A 568 4.71 12.92 -10.19
CA ASN A 568 5.02 14.09 -10.99
C ASN A 568 5.97 15.02 -10.21
N ALA A 569 7.25 14.95 -10.56
CA ALA A 569 8.31 15.70 -9.86
C ALA A 569 8.12 17.22 -9.89
N THR A 570 7.34 17.76 -10.85
CA THR A 570 7.05 19.20 -10.92
C THR A 570 6.10 19.67 -9.82
N LEU A 571 5.36 18.75 -9.18
CA LEU A 571 4.42 19.05 -8.10
C LEU A 571 5.05 18.88 -6.70
N ASP A 572 6.22 18.23 -6.61
CA ASP A 572 6.83 17.84 -5.33
C ASP A 572 7.06 19.04 -4.38
N GLY A 573 7.62 20.14 -4.90
CA GLY A 573 7.86 21.34 -4.08
C GLY A 573 6.57 21.98 -3.56
N LEU A 574 5.51 21.97 -4.37
CA LEU A 574 4.21 22.50 -3.96
C LEU A 574 3.50 21.57 -2.95
N ALA A 575 3.63 20.25 -3.14
CA ALA A 575 3.14 19.26 -2.19
C ALA A 575 3.83 19.40 -0.83
N GLN A 576 5.14 19.65 -0.84
CA GLN A 576 5.93 19.91 0.36
C GLN A 576 5.47 21.16 1.11
N GLU A 577 5.44 22.30 0.41
CA GLU A 577 5.01 23.58 0.99
C GLU A 577 3.61 23.47 1.60
N HIS A 578 2.68 22.81 0.88
CA HIS A 578 1.33 22.64 1.36
C HIS A 578 1.26 21.77 2.61
N GLY A 579 1.89 20.60 2.63
CA GLY A 579 1.86 19.70 3.78
C GLY A 579 2.50 20.30 5.03
N GLU A 580 3.62 21.02 4.88
CA GLU A 580 4.24 21.77 5.97
C GLU A 580 3.32 22.86 6.51
N LYS A 581 2.64 23.60 5.62
CA LYS A 581 1.67 24.63 6.01
C LYS A 581 0.54 24.03 6.84
N LEU A 582 -0.03 22.89 6.41
CA LEU A 582 -1.09 22.20 7.15
C LEU A 582 -0.61 21.79 8.55
N ARG A 583 0.57 21.17 8.66
CA ARG A 583 1.14 20.80 9.96
C ARG A 583 1.44 22.00 10.85
N ARG A 584 1.92 23.10 10.27
CA ARG A 584 2.23 24.34 11.00
C ARG A 584 1.00 24.94 11.66
N HIS A 585 -0.15 24.94 10.97
CA HIS A 585 -1.40 25.39 11.57
C HIS A 585 -1.78 24.62 12.84
N LEU A 586 -1.50 23.31 12.87
CA LEU A 586 -1.75 22.46 14.03
C LEU A 586 -0.72 22.69 15.14
N LEU A 587 0.56 22.82 14.78
CA LEU A 587 1.65 23.03 15.73
C LEU A 587 1.49 24.36 16.47
N GLU A 588 1.26 25.46 15.75
CA GLU A 588 1.10 26.81 16.32
C GLU A 588 -0.06 26.90 17.32
N ALA A 589 -1.12 26.10 17.11
CA ALA A 589 -2.29 26.06 17.98
C ALA A 589 -2.21 24.98 19.07
N SER A 590 -1.18 24.13 19.03
CA SER A 590 -1.01 23.07 20.01
C SER A 590 -0.65 23.64 21.38
N GLY A 591 -0.78 22.81 22.43
CA GLY A 591 -0.31 23.19 23.77
C GLY A 591 1.21 23.30 23.91
N ASP A 592 1.96 23.04 22.84
CA ASP A 592 3.43 23.03 22.84
C ASP A 592 4.00 23.41 21.44
N PRO A 593 3.83 24.67 21.01
CA PRO A 593 4.11 25.09 19.63
C PRO A 593 5.59 25.08 19.25
N GLU A 594 6.50 25.03 20.21
CA GLU A 594 7.95 25.01 19.97
C GLU A 594 8.50 23.59 19.73
N HIS A 595 7.72 22.55 20.06
CA HIS A 595 8.19 21.18 20.05
C HIS A 595 7.25 20.29 19.21
N LEU A 596 7.54 20.20 17.91
CA LEU A 596 6.88 19.22 17.07
C LEU A 596 7.18 17.80 17.58
N ARG A 597 6.15 16.96 17.65
CA ARG A 597 6.24 15.54 18.00
C ARG A 597 5.80 14.72 16.80
N ALA A 598 6.76 14.23 16.03
CA ALA A 598 6.51 13.47 14.81
C ALA A 598 6.69 11.97 15.08
N TYR A 599 5.67 11.17 14.78
CA TYR A 599 5.81 9.72 14.84
C TYR A 599 6.76 9.24 13.74
N VAL A 600 7.89 8.62 14.12
CA VAL A 600 8.99 8.28 13.21
C VAL A 600 8.56 7.46 11.98
N ASN A 601 7.58 6.57 12.11
CA ASN A 601 7.11 5.76 10.98
C ASN A 601 6.33 6.56 9.93
N TYR A 602 5.86 7.75 10.31
CA TYR A 602 5.10 8.65 9.45
C TYR A 602 5.94 9.88 9.07
N ALA A 603 7.12 10.06 9.68
CA ALA A 603 7.97 11.22 9.50
C ALA A 603 8.40 11.35 8.04
N HIS A 604 8.34 12.58 7.53
CA HIS A 604 8.67 12.87 6.15
C HIS A 604 10.17 12.75 5.90
N GLY A 605 11.00 13.01 6.90
CA GLY A 605 12.47 13.01 6.84
C GLY A 605 13.12 14.39 6.89
N PHE A 606 12.32 15.46 7.04
CA PHE A 606 12.82 16.82 7.30
C PHE A 606 12.73 17.21 8.78
N GLU A 607 12.07 16.39 9.59
CA GLU A 607 12.03 16.53 11.02
C GLU A 607 13.43 16.32 11.63
N SER A 608 13.74 17.09 12.66
CA SER A 608 14.91 16.92 13.51
C SER A 608 14.86 15.62 14.31
N LEU A 609 16.01 15.25 14.90
CA LEU A 609 16.11 14.08 15.75
C LEU A 609 15.19 14.20 16.98
N GLU A 610 15.14 15.38 17.57
CA GLU A 610 14.32 15.68 18.75
C GLU A 610 12.83 15.57 18.43
N GLU A 611 12.40 16.01 17.24
CA GLU A 611 11.00 15.90 16.82
C GLU A 611 10.56 14.44 16.61
N MET A 612 11.44 13.58 16.08
CA MET A 612 11.13 12.16 15.84
C MET A 612 11.32 11.29 17.09
N TYR A 613 12.40 11.52 17.83
CA TYR A 613 12.88 10.67 18.92
C TYR A 613 12.74 11.30 20.31
N GLY A 614 12.10 12.46 20.42
CA GLY A 614 11.76 13.13 21.67
C GLY A 614 12.76 14.21 22.07
N HIS A 615 12.24 15.23 22.74
CA HIS A 615 12.96 16.44 23.11
C HIS A 615 13.82 16.29 24.38
N GLU A 616 13.72 15.17 25.08
CA GLU A 616 14.51 14.92 26.27
C GLU A 616 15.99 14.64 25.93
N PRO A 617 16.94 15.46 26.40
CA PRO A 617 18.35 15.34 25.99
C PRO A 617 18.96 13.96 26.30
N TRP A 618 18.56 13.33 27.41
CA TRP A 618 19.04 12.01 27.79
C TRP A 618 18.70 10.93 26.76
N ARG A 619 17.56 11.05 26.06
CA ARG A 619 17.11 10.03 25.10
C ARG A 619 17.92 10.14 23.80
N ILE A 620 18.13 11.35 23.30
CA ILE A 620 18.96 11.62 22.13
C ILE A 620 20.41 11.19 22.37
N GLU A 621 20.99 11.54 23.52
CA GLU A 621 22.36 11.13 23.85
C GLU A 621 22.50 9.60 24.00
N LYS A 622 21.49 8.94 24.59
CA LYS A 622 21.45 7.48 24.67
C LYS A 622 21.36 6.85 23.28
N LEU A 623 20.51 7.36 22.39
CA LEU A 623 20.36 6.88 21.02
C LEU A 623 21.68 7.00 20.23
N LYS A 624 22.33 8.16 20.27
CA LYS A 624 23.65 8.37 19.61
C LYS A 624 24.72 7.42 20.18
N THR A 625 24.76 7.27 21.49
CA THR A 625 25.70 6.35 22.17
C THR A 625 25.49 4.91 21.72
N LEU A 626 24.23 4.45 21.69
CA LEU A 626 23.90 3.09 21.27
C LEU A 626 24.10 2.89 19.77
N LYS A 627 23.87 3.91 18.93
CA LYS A 627 24.16 3.85 17.50
C LYS A 627 25.64 3.60 17.27
N LYS A 628 26.52 4.31 17.99
CA LYS A 628 27.97 4.07 17.96
C LYS A 628 28.36 2.66 18.43
N LYS A 629 27.64 2.10 19.42
CA LYS A 629 27.90 0.74 19.93
C LYS A 629 27.51 -0.35 18.93
N TRP A 630 26.31 -0.26 18.36
CA TRP A 630 25.70 -1.34 17.58
C TRP A 630 25.88 -1.19 16.06
N ASP A 631 26.15 0.03 15.58
CA ASP A 631 26.35 0.35 14.16
C ASP A 631 27.37 1.49 14.00
N SER A 632 28.61 1.25 14.45
CA SER A 632 29.67 2.28 14.47
C SER A 632 30.03 2.85 13.09
N GLU A 633 29.73 2.12 12.02
CA GLU A 633 29.97 2.52 10.63
C GLU A 633 28.74 3.15 9.96
N ASN A 634 27.65 3.33 10.70
CA ASN A 634 26.38 3.90 10.22
C ASN A 634 25.86 3.21 8.94
N ARG A 635 25.89 1.88 8.93
CA ARG A 635 25.43 1.06 7.80
C ARG A 635 23.90 1.14 7.66
N MET A 636 23.17 1.18 8.78
CA MET A 636 21.70 1.30 8.83
C MET A 636 21.26 2.77 8.93
N ARG A 637 21.39 3.53 7.82
CA ARG A 637 21.16 4.99 7.80
C ARG A 637 20.05 5.49 6.87
N PHE A 638 19.37 4.60 6.17
CA PHE A 638 18.44 4.98 5.09
C PHE A 638 17.00 5.24 5.55
N TYR A 639 16.72 5.20 6.86
CA TYR A 639 15.39 5.44 7.42
C TYR A 639 15.49 6.21 8.75
N ALA A 640 15.09 7.49 8.74
CA ALA A 640 15.14 8.39 9.90
C ALA A 640 16.48 8.26 10.69
N PRO A 641 17.63 8.56 10.06
CA PRO A 641 18.94 8.30 10.64
C PRO A 641 19.16 9.06 11.96
N ILE A 642 19.82 8.41 12.93
CA ILE A 642 20.16 9.00 14.24
C ILE A 642 21.44 9.84 14.19
N VAL A 643 22.34 9.53 13.25
CA VAL A 643 23.67 10.15 13.09
C VAL A 643 23.94 10.44 11.63
#